data_AF-A0A397GV80-F1
#
_entry.id   AF-A0A397GV80-F1
#
_cell.length_a   1.000
_cell.length_b   1.000
_cell.length_c   1.000
_cell.angle_alpha   90.00
_cell.angle_beta   90.00
_cell.angle_gamma   90.00
#
_symmetry.space_group_name_H-M   'P 1'
#
loop_
_entity.id
_entity.type
_entity.pdbx_description
1 polymer ?
#
loop_
_entity_poly.entity_id
_entity_poly.type
_entity_poly.pdbx_seq_one_letter_code
_entity_poly.pdbx_strand_id
1 'polypeptide(L)'
;MRPITWPRIARKCTAEGHHGDRQLSLPEKSLLFEQIEAFQKSICGQILPLINRACFEYTIRAAYDNELSDISPGVSSARVCIFAFMALSSFFTGHPHYDKIVTADEYAREAQDLLPEMLNESVTLDGLQALAMLCLCCQAISGDMLSIELMLSSATRFAFHLKGNVYPEAVEGDHLGAKLHVRNLFWICFILDKIFSLRTGLQPFVDVTNCDLTLPGMQTANGQLDRLQPFCLQQHNHTMFLTLIRLCQIQSKIYQGLYSFSAQRQSDADLLATIRSLDIALEEWRSSVPTFSGRPIHSENRMADFLFDMQYHYCMAAIHQTSSRCTAWVRNQDTCAAGSSLALSVGASRSVLRKFLETDPQREGQFLLFCLPELSTSTIHLFSNILMSPLEDRSETDLCLMRVVLEHLGKHIWRQTPTTFIAQVRLVEGFMGDLYRLAEMAILKARRERSMQDSTTGENHFLFAPSISTIPSEMSFSNYCDDSSIAESSVGFLADVVRRLSLGDAKDSFLNLIKPIVMASFKKMTLALASLAPTALASSAPEKMTVGVIGDFGWTGFQPAPLSFCNDVMPRLIAENITIPREVQNDCDPGDRAAVSNATALQGKFQYSRLSMFALLTLGTADTAAYIGKVCEKKNCSAFVSVGDNFYDSGVDFTTAGINRFQEAWVDMYRGGVFDHATWYQCLGNHDVVKGQSGVDFETKVAPLYDSRWYFGTTGEPYYTYDLKGADWTATFVVVDSDCFIEKYQESTSVYQNEYTTKCHQARDTQVAFLEKAFAESEAEWKFLQLHHGYMSAAGNNTDVAPLISVVEKHGGVVLNGHDHCLAHFYNNNTNFILAGGAGYPEVGDCNYGVPLGPYTKWLGANSQSAANGFVTMDISREEVNVEFYARDMQFEGGDLYPVKNDMNPSYSFKIKTHARRF
;
A
#
# COMPACT_ATOMS: atom_id res chain seq x y z
N MET A 1 -2.39 -6.77 -6.25
CA MET A 1 -2.46 -7.84 -5.24
C MET A 1 -1.31 -8.74 -5.57
N ARG A 2 -0.14 -8.48 -4.99
CA ARG A 2 0.64 -9.59 -4.47
C ARG A 2 0.36 -9.65 -2.96
N PRO A 3 0.55 -10.81 -2.35
CA PRO A 3 0.10 -11.04 -1.00
C PRO A 3 0.91 -10.26 0.03
N ILE A 4 0.24 -9.84 1.10
CA ILE A 4 0.91 -9.47 2.34
C ILE A 4 1.74 -10.68 2.75
N THR A 5 3.06 -10.56 2.74
CA THR A 5 3.92 -11.52 3.44
C THR A 5 4.36 -10.85 4.72
N TRP A 6 3.67 -11.24 5.79
CA TRP A 6 4.24 -11.18 7.12
C TRP A 6 5.43 -12.13 7.17
N PRO A 7 6.37 -11.97 8.14
CA PRO A 7 7.54 -12.83 8.21
C PRO A 7 7.07 -14.28 8.14
N ARG A 8 7.31 -14.94 7.00
CA ARG A 8 7.21 -16.39 6.95
C ARG A 8 8.15 -16.84 8.03
N ILE A 9 7.64 -17.63 8.98
CA ILE A 9 8.41 -18.06 10.14
C ILE A 9 9.74 -18.56 9.62
N ALA A 10 10.82 -17.84 9.94
CA ALA A 10 12.11 -18.10 9.36
C ALA A 10 12.44 -19.58 9.58
N ARG A 11 12.81 -20.29 8.52
CA ARG A 11 13.41 -21.62 8.68
C ARG A 11 14.59 -21.43 9.62
N LYS A 12 14.53 -22.09 10.78
CA LYS A 12 15.60 -22.06 11.78
C LYS A 12 16.83 -22.66 11.09
N CYS A 13 17.70 -21.82 10.54
CA CYS A 13 19.04 -22.24 10.13
C CYS A 13 19.82 -22.50 11.42
N THR A 14 19.74 -23.72 11.93
CA THR A 14 20.69 -24.16 12.94
C THR A 14 22.03 -24.32 12.24
N ALA A 15 23.01 -23.55 12.70
CA ALA A 15 24.41 -23.69 12.34
C ALA A 15 24.92 -25.05 12.85
N GLU A 16 24.69 -26.10 12.07
CA GLU A 16 25.39 -27.38 12.08
C GLU A 16 24.77 -28.21 10.95
N GLY A 17 25.55 -28.44 9.89
CA GLY A 17 25.06 -29.08 8.68
C GLY A 17 24.68 -30.52 8.94
N HIS A 18 23.38 -30.83 8.96
CA HIS A 18 22.76 -32.11 8.63
C HIS A 18 21.39 -31.82 8.02
N HIS A 19 21.25 -31.96 6.69
CA HIS A 19 19.94 -32.03 6.05
C HIS A 19 19.31 -33.39 6.36
N GLY A 20 18.48 -33.44 7.38
CA GLY A 20 17.47 -34.49 7.56
C GLY A 20 16.13 -33.80 7.82
N ASP A 21 15.10 -34.19 7.07
CA ASP A 21 13.70 -33.85 7.35
C ASP A 21 13.42 -34.09 8.84
N ARG A 22 13.15 -33.02 9.59
CA ARG A 22 12.72 -33.16 10.98
C ARG A 22 11.22 -32.93 11.04
N GLN A 23 10.46 -33.89 10.48
CA GLN A 23 9.01 -33.96 10.63
C GLN A 23 8.69 -34.14 12.12
N LEU A 24 7.87 -33.26 12.69
CA LEU A 24 7.49 -33.35 14.10
C LEU A 24 6.60 -34.59 14.32
N SER A 25 6.88 -35.38 15.36
CA SER A 25 6.00 -36.48 15.74
C SER A 25 4.70 -35.94 16.34
N LEU A 26 3.60 -36.70 16.17
CA LEU A 26 2.35 -36.40 16.88
C LEU A 26 2.61 -36.31 18.40
N PRO A 27 1.90 -35.41 19.11
CA PRO A 27 2.07 -35.26 20.56
C PRO A 27 1.63 -36.53 21.31
N GLU A 28 2.01 -36.67 22.59
CA GLU A 28 1.48 -37.77 23.38
C GLU A 28 -0.05 -37.67 23.52
N LYS A 29 -0.77 -38.80 23.34
CA LYS A 29 -2.24 -38.84 23.48
C LYS A 29 -2.72 -38.27 24.82
N SER A 30 -1.98 -38.51 25.92
CA SER A 30 -2.25 -37.96 27.25
C SER A 30 -2.30 -36.43 27.27
N LEU A 31 -1.29 -35.78 26.66
CA LEU A 31 -1.20 -34.33 26.52
C LEU A 31 -2.32 -33.78 25.64
N LEU A 32 -2.63 -34.45 24.53
CA LEU A 32 -3.74 -34.07 23.65
C LEU A 32 -5.08 -34.06 24.40
N PHE A 33 -5.37 -35.10 25.18
CA PHE A 33 -6.61 -35.16 25.97
C PHE A 33 -6.67 -34.08 27.06
N GLU A 34 -5.55 -33.79 27.75
CA GLU A 34 -5.47 -32.67 28.71
C GLU A 34 -5.82 -31.33 28.03
N GLN A 35 -5.28 -31.11 26.83
CA GLN A 35 -5.50 -29.90 26.04
C GLN A 35 -6.95 -29.77 25.54
N ILE A 36 -7.58 -30.87 25.13
CA ILE A 36 -9.01 -30.90 24.75
C ILE A 36 -9.88 -30.45 25.92
N GLU A 37 -9.65 -30.99 27.12
CA GLU A 37 -10.43 -30.64 28.30
C GLU A 37 -10.22 -29.19 28.73
N ALA A 38 -8.99 -28.69 28.64
CA ALA A 38 -8.68 -27.30 28.97
C ALA A 38 -9.30 -26.34 27.93
N PHE A 39 -9.23 -26.66 26.64
CA PHE A 39 -9.81 -25.86 25.56
C PHE A 39 -11.32 -25.74 25.68
N GLN A 40 -12.02 -26.85 25.92
CA GLN A 40 -13.48 -26.84 26.08
C GLN A 40 -13.96 -26.01 27.28
N LYS A 41 -13.12 -25.86 28.31
CA LYS A 41 -13.41 -25.01 29.48
C LYS A 41 -13.09 -23.54 29.24
N SER A 42 -12.08 -23.26 28.40
CA SER A 42 -11.66 -21.89 28.09
C SER A 42 -12.75 -21.07 27.39
N ILE A 43 -12.73 -19.75 27.60
CA ILE A 43 -13.58 -18.81 26.87
C ILE A 43 -13.52 -18.98 25.35
N CYS A 44 -12.34 -19.30 24.77
CA CYS A 44 -12.21 -19.52 23.33
C CYS A 44 -13.01 -20.74 22.87
N GLY A 45 -12.96 -21.85 23.61
CA GLY A 45 -13.74 -23.05 23.31
C GLY A 45 -15.24 -22.88 23.53
N GLN A 46 -15.65 -21.97 24.43
CA GLN A 46 -17.05 -21.62 24.65
C GLN A 46 -17.61 -20.72 23.53
N ILE A 47 -16.84 -19.71 23.09
CA ILE A 47 -17.26 -18.79 22.01
C ILE A 47 -17.13 -19.46 20.63
N LEU A 48 -16.11 -20.28 20.42
CA LEU A 48 -15.78 -20.93 19.14
C LEU A 48 -15.62 -22.44 19.34
N PRO A 49 -16.71 -23.23 19.29
CA PRO A 49 -16.65 -24.69 19.45
C PRO A 49 -16.08 -25.37 18.20
N LEU A 50 -14.78 -25.18 17.96
CA LEU A 50 -14.04 -25.66 16.78
C LEU A 50 -13.91 -27.19 16.74
N ILE A 51 -14.03 -27.86 17.88
CA ILE A 51 -13.98 -29.31 17.98
C ILE A 51 -15.26 -29.85 18.64
N ASN A 52 -15.78 -30.94 18.10
CA ASN A 52 -16.81 -31.74 18.75
C ASN A 52 -16.15 -33.02 19.27
N ARG A 53 -16.25 -33.30 20.58
CA ARG A 53 -15.54 -34.42 21.22
C ARG A 53 -15.78 -35.76 20.53
N ALA A 54 -17.03 -36.07 20.18
CA ALA A 54 -17.39 -37.33 19.54
C ALA A 54 -16.82 -37.44 18.11
N CYS A 55 -16.82 -36.34 17.35
CA CYS A 55 -16.20 -36.33 16.01
C CYS A 55 -14.67 -36.40 16.10
N PHE A 56 -14.08 -35.68 17.05
CA PHE A 56 -12.64 -35.59 17.23
C PHE A 56 -12.00 -36.91 17.67
N GLU A 57 -12.76 -37.81 18.31
CA GLU A 57 -12.30 -39.18 18.57
C GLU A 57 -11.98 -39.94 17.28
N TYR A 58 -12.75 -39.74 16.20
CA TYR A 58 -12.45 -40.32 14.89
C TYR A 58 -11.18 -39.71 14.29
N THR A 59 -11.02 -38.39 14.41
CA THR A 59 -9.78 -37.68 14.02
C THR A 59 -8.55 -38.25 14.73
N ILE A 60 -8.66 -38.55 16.04
CA ILE A 60 -7.55 -39.13 16.81
C ILE A 60 -7.22 -40.55 16.32
N ARG A 61 -8.22 -41.40 16.11
CA ARG A 61 -7.98 -42.77 15.62
C ARG A 61 -7.38 -42.77 14.21
N ALA A 62 -7.85 -41.90 13.31
CA ALA A 62 -7.28 -41.74 11.99
C ALA A 62 -5.82 -41.24 12.03
N ALA A 63 -5.51 -40.25 12.87
CA ALA A 63 -4.16 -39.67 12.95
C ALA A 63 -3.13 -40.60 13.62
N TYR A 64 -3.49 -41.29 14.71
CA TYR A 64 -2.55 -42.08 15.50
C TYR A 64 -2.54 -43.57 15.14
N ASP A 65 -3.71 -44.13 14.83
CA ASP A 65 -3.91 -45.56 14.69
C ASP A 65 -4.18 -45.95 13.22
N ASN A 66 -4.28 -44.96 12.32
CA ASN A 66 -4.59 -45.13 10.90
C ASN A 66 -5.94 -45.82 10.63
N GLU A 67 -6.88 -45.68 11.58
CA GLU A 67 -8.23 -46.22 11.51
C GLU A 67 -9.19 -45.18 10.89
N LEU A 68 -9.48 -45.35 9.60
CA LEU A 68 -10.33 -44.44 8.82
C LEU A 68 -11.83 -44.72 9.02
N SER A 69 -12.65 -43.68 8.90
CA SER A 69 -14.12 -43.75 8.97
C SER A 69 -14.80 -42.74 8.04
N ASP A 70 -16.11 -42.84 7.88
CA ASP A 70 -16.88 -41.86 7.07
C ASP A 70 -16.79 -40.42 7.63
N ILE A 71 -16.54 -40.28 8.94
CA ILE A 71 -16.35 -38.99 9.62
C ILE A 71 -14.93 -38.44 9.43
N SER A 72 -13.94 -39.34 9.45
CA SER A 72 -12.51 -39.03 9.32
C SER A 72 -11.86 -39.98 8.31
N PRO A 73 -12.00 -39.71 6.99
CA PRO A 73 -11.54 -40.62 5.93
C PRO A 73 -10.10 -40.36 5.46
N GLY A 74 -9.45 -39.27 5.93
CA GLY A 74 -8.14 -38.83 5.45
C GLY A 74 -7.12 -38.75 6.58
N VAL A 75 -6.01 -39.49 6.46
CA VAL A 75 -4.95 -39.55 7.47
C VAL A 75 -4.22 -38.20 7.57
N SER A 76 -3.93 -37.58 6.43
CA SER A 76 -3.21 -36.31 6.37
C SER A 76 -4.05 -35.18 6.96
N SER A 77 -5.35 -35.14 6.59
CA SER A 77 -6.31 -34.21 7.19
C SER A 77 -6.40 -34.37 8.71
N ALA A 78 -6.46 -35.61 9.20
CA ALA A 78 -6.51 -35.88 10.62
C ALA A 78 -5.23 -35.41 11.35
N ARG A 79 -4.04 -35.69 10.79
CA ARG A 79 -2.75 -35.24 11.35
C ARG A 79 -2.64 -33.72 11.40
N VAL A 80 -2.97 -33.03 10.31
CA VAL A 80 -2.98 -31.55 10.27
C VAL A 80 -3.96 -31.00 11.30
N CYS A 81 -5.14 -31.62 11.44
CA CYS A 81 -6.12 -31.22 12.45
C CYS A 81 -5.59 -31.36 13.89
N ILE A 82 -4.84 -32.43 14.21
CA ILE A 82 -4.19 -32.57 15.52
C ILE A 82 -3.16 -31.46 15.76
N PHE A 83 -2.28 -31.19 14.80
CA PHE A 83 -1.27 -30.13 14.95
C PHE A 83 -1.89 -28.74 15.05
N ALA A 84 -2.88 -28.43 14.20
CA ALA A 84 -3.62 -27.18 14.26
C ALA A 84 -4.34 -26.99 15.62
N PHE A 85 -4.95 -28.06 16.15
CA PHE A 85 -5.55 -28.05 17.48
C PHE A 85 -4.53 -27.76 18.58
N MET A 86 -3.38 -28.44 18.56
CA MET A 86 -2.33 -28.24 19.55
C MET A 86 -1.74 -26.84 19.50
N ALA A 87 -1.57 -26.27 18.30
CA ALA A 87 -1.14 -24.89 18.12
C ALA A 87 -2.12 -23.92 18.78
N LEU A 88 -3.42 -24.08 18.49
CA LEU A 88 -4.47 -23.23 19.03
C LEU A 88 -4.61 -23.37 20.55
N SER A 89 -4.71 -24.61 21.03
CA SER A 89 -4.94 -24.89 22.44
C SER A 89 -3.77 -24.40 23.29
N SER A 90 -2.53 -24.61 22.85
CA SER A 90 -1.34 -24.13 23.57
C SER A 90 -1.32 -22.61 23.76
N PHE A 91 -1.99 -21.86 22.87
CA PHE A 91 -2.14 -20.42 22.98
C PHE A 91 -3.30 -19.99 23.90
N PHE A 92 -4.41 -20.72 23.91
CA PHE A 92 -5.67 -20.29 24.56
C PHE A 92 -6.03 -20.99 25.88
N THR A 93 -5.36 -22.09 26.26
CA THR A 93 -5.76 -22.93 27.41
C THR A 93 -4.90 -22.78 28.66
N GLY A 94 -3.82 -21.99 28.62
CA GLY A 94 -2.88 -21.83 29.73
C GLY A 94 -3.16 -20.62 30.63
N HIS A 95 -2.74 -20.70 31.90
CA HIS A 95 -2.28 -19.49 32.59
C HIS A 95 -0.95 -19.09 31.93
N PRO A 96 -0.74 -17.80 31.58
CA PRO A 96 0.58 -17.35 31.16
C PRO A 96 1.56 -17.75 32.28
N HIS A 97 2.70 -18.35 31.92
CA HIS A 97 3.81 -18.77 32.81
C HIS A 97 4.04 -20.28 33.07
N TYR A 98 3.44 -21.21 32.32
CA TYR A 98 4.02 -22.57 32.20
C TYR A 98 4.65 -22.78 30.82
N ASP A 99 5.71 -23.60 30.74
CA ASP A 99 6.63 -23.88 29.62
C ASP A 99 6.02 -24.29 28.25
N LYS A 100 4.72 -24.07 28.03
CA LYS A 100 3.93 -24.66 26.92
C LYS A 100 3.72 -23.72 25.71
N ILE A 101 4.21 -22.47 25.69
CA ILE A 101 3.99 -21.53 24.56
C ILE A 101 4.98 -21.76 23.40
N VAL A 102 6.21 -22.22 23.69
CA VAL A 102 7.25 -22.44 22.67
C VAL A 102 6.83 -23.51 21.64
N THR A 103 5.93 -24.43 22.01
CA THR A 103 5.43 -25.48 21.13
C THR A 103 4.32 -25.03 20.18
N ALA A 104 3.62 -23.91 20.44
CA ALA A 104 2.49 -23.47 19.60
C ALA A 104 2.93 -23.10 18.18
N ASP A 105 4.04 -22.35 18.06
CA ASP A 105 4.63 -21.93 16.78
C ASP A 105 5.21 -23.13 16.00
N GLU A 106 5.67 -24.17 16.70
CA GLU A 106 6.19 -25.40 16.09
C GLU A 106 5.04 -26.24 15.52
N TYR A 107 3.96 -26.44 16.28
CA TYR A 107 2.77 -27.12 15.80
C TYR A 107 2.06 -26.37 14.66
N ALA A 108 2.00 -25.04 14.71
CA ALA A 108 1.42 -24.24 13.63
C ALA A 108 2.21 -24.39 12.33
N ARG A 109 3.55 -24.40 12.40
CA ARG A 109 4.43 -24.64 11.24
C ARG A 109 4.26 -26.03 10.68
N GLU A 110 4.30 -27.05 11.53
CA GLU A 110 4.12 -28.43 11.08
C GLU A 110 2.76 -28.63 10.39
N ALA A 111 1.69 -28.06 10.95
CA ALA A 111 0.37 -28.08 10.32
C ALA A 111 0.37 -27.37 8.95
N GLN A 112 1.06 -26.23 8.83
CA GLN A 112 1.19 -25.49 7.57
C GLN A 112 2.01 -26.24 6.51
N ASP A 113 3.12 -26.87 6.90
CA ASP A 113 3.98 -27.65 6.01
C ASP A 113 3.26 -28.89 5.45
N LEU A 114 2.33 -29.46 6.23
CA LEU A 114 1.50 -30.60 5.83
C LEU A 114 0.21 -30.22 5.08
N LEU A 115 -0.10 -28.92 4.91
CA LEU A 115 -1.30 -28.49 4.17
C LEU A 115 -1.36 -29.01 2.73
N PRO A 116 -0.28 -29.04 1.92
CA PRO A 116 -0.34 -29.57 0.57
C PRO A 116 -0.77 -31.04 0.51
N GLU A 117 -0.32 -31.87 1.46
CA GLU A 117 -0.73 -33.28 1.56
C GLU A 117 -2.21 -33.40 1.90
N MET A 118 -2.70 -32.61 2.87
CA MET A 118 -4.12 -32.55 3.20
C MET A 118 -4.97 -32.07 2.02
N LEU A 119 -4.54 -31.04 1.29
CA LEU A 119 -5.30 -30.49 0.15
C LEU A 119 -5.35 -31.43 -1.05
N ASN A 120 -4.46 -32.44 -1.11
CA ASN A 120 -4.54 -33.52 -2.09
C ASN A 120 -5.54 -34.62 -1.69
N GLU A 121 -5.99 -34.67 -0.44
CA GLU A 121 -7.10 -35.52 -0.01
C GLU A 121 -8.46 -34.94 -0.45
N SER A 122 -9.52 -35.74 -0.31
CA SER A 122 -10.88 -35.23 -0.49
C SER A 122 -11.23 -34.22 0.60
N VAL A 123 -12.25 -33.39 0.36
CA VAL A 123 -12.75 -32.46 1.39
C VAL A 123 -13.26 -33.25 2.60
N THR A 124 -12.62 -33.07 3.75
CA THR A 124 -12.94 -33.77 5.01
C THR A 124 -13.37 -32.81 6.12
N LEU A 125 -14.09 -33.34 7.12
CA LEU A 125 -14.38 -32.61 8.36
C LEU A 125 -13.10 -32.19 9.08
N ASP A 126 -12.09 -33.06 9.12
CA ASP A 126 -10.80 -32.79 9.75
C ASP A 126 -10.09 -31.62 9.07
N GLY A 127 -10.08 -31.58 7.73
CA GLY A 127 -9.52 -30.47 6.97
C GLY A 127 -10.26 -29.15 7.22
N LEU A 128 -11.60 -29.18 7.36
CA LEU A 128 -12.37 -27.99 7.72
C LEU A 128 -12.01 -27.48 9.13
N GLN A 129 -11.95 -28.37 10.12
CA GLN A 129 -11.53 -28.04 11.49
C GLN A 129 -10.11 -27.45 11.49
N ALA A 130 -9.18 -28.11 10.80
CA ALA A 130 -7.79 -27.70 10.68
C ALA A 130 -7.67 -26.29 10.11
N LEU A 131 -8.31 -26.00 8.98
CA LEU A 131 -8.26 -24.68 8.34
C LEU A 131 -8.87 -23.60 9.23
N ALA A 132 -10.01 -23.87 9.89
CA ALA A 132 -10.64 -22.91 10.81
C ALA A 132 -9.75 -22.60 12.03
N MET A 133 -9.11 -23.61 12.61
CA MET A 133 -8.16 -23.43 13.71
C MET A 133 -6.90 -22.69 13.26
N LEU A 134 -6.36 -23.03 12.08
CA LEU A 134 -5.20 -22.34 11.52
C LEU A 134 -5.47 -20.88 11.18
N CYS A 135 -6.69 -20.50 10.80
CA CYS A 135 -7.06 -19.08 10.64
C CYS A 135 -6.83 -18.30 11.95
N LEU A 136 -7.30 -18.86 13.08
CA LEU A 136 -7.14 -18.26 14.40
C LEU A 136 -5.68 -18.28 14.86
N CYS A 137 -4.95 -19.36 14.62
CA CYS A 137 -3.52 -19.45 14.90
C CYS A 137 -2.73 -18.45 14.07
N CYS A 138 -3.03 -18.29 12.79
CA CYS A 138 -2.34 -17.33 11.93
C CYS A 138 -2.59 -15.91 12.42
N GLN A 139 -3.81 -15.58 12.85
CA GLN A 139 -4.10 -14.32 13.52
C GLN A 139 -3.22 -14.18 14.77
N ALA A 140 -3.26 -15.16 15.68
CA ALA A 140 -2.62 -15.14 16.99
C ALA A 140 -1.09 -15.10 16.98
N ILE A 141 -0.50 -15.89 16.09
CA ILE A 141 0.91 -16.19 16.07
C ILE A 141 1.59 -15.39 14.97
N SER A 142 1.13 -15.49 13.73
CA SER A 142 1.88 -14.95 12.58
C SER A 142 1.50 -13.52 12.20
N GLY A 143 0.26 -13.11 12.45
CA GLY A 143 -0.33 -11.89 11.91
C GLY A 143 -0.62 -11.97 10.42
N ASP A 144 -0.36 -13.12 9.78
CA ASP A 144 -0.35 -13.25 8.33
C ASP A 144 -1.73 -13.14 7.70
N MET A 145 -2.12 -11.90 7.37
CA MET A 145 -3.41 -11.59 6.76
C MET A 145 -3.66 -12.32 5.44
N LEU A 146 -2.65 -12.56 4.60
CA LEU A 146 -2.87 -13.37 3.40
C LEU A 146 -3.16 -14.81 3.78
N SER A 147 -2.35 -15.40 4.65
CA SER A 147 -2.56 -16.79 5.07
C SER A 147 -3.94 -16.95 5.72
N ILE A 148 -4.38 -15.98 6.52
CA ILE A 148 -5.75 -15.93 7.05
C ILE A 148 -6.78 -15.88 5.92
N GLU A 149 -6.61 -14.99 4.93
CA GLU A 149 -7.51 -14.86 3.78
C GLU A 149 -7.64 -16.18 2.99
N LEU A 150 -6.50 -16.81 2.66
CA LEU A 150 -6.46 -18.06 1.90
C LEU A 150 -7.03 -19.24 2.68
N MET A 151 -6.66 -19.38 3.95
CA MET A 151 -7.18 -20.45 4.81
C MET A 151 -8.67 -20.29 5.06
N LEU A 152 -9.14 -19.07 5.30
CA LEU A 152 -10.56 -18.80 5.53
C LEU A 152 -11.37 -19.03 4.25
N SER A 153 -10.85 -18.62 3.09
CA SER A 153 -11.46 -18.93 1.80
C SER A 153 -11.61 -20.44 1.59
N SER A 154 -10.54 -21.20 1.83
CA SER A 154 -10.57 -22.67 1.76
C SER A 154 -11.53 -23.28 2.78
N ALA A 155 -11.53 -22.81 4.03
CA ALA A 155 -12.43 -23.28 5.07
C ALA A 155 -13.90 -23.05 4.69
N THR A 156 -14.25 -21.86 4.18
CA THR A 156 -15.60 -21.57 3.69
C THR A 156 -15.99 -22.50 2.53
N ARG A 157 -15.07 -22.78 1.59
CA ARG A 157 -15.33 -23.74 0.51
C ARG A 157 -15.53 -25.15 1.03
N PHE A 158 -14.71 -25.60 1.98
CA PHE A 158 -14.87 -26.91 2.64
C PHE A 158 -16.23 -27.00 3.33
N ALA A 159 -16.64 -25.96 4.07
CA ALA A 159 -17.95 -25.90 4.70
C ALA A 159 -19.09 -26.02 3.66
N PHE A 160 -18.96 -25.43 2.48
CA PHE A 160 -19.98 -25.53 1.42
C PHE A 160 -20.00 -26.92 0.76
N HIS A 161 -18.83 -27.50 0.50
CA HIS A 161 -18.71 -28.86 -0.03
C HIS A 161 -19.32 -29.90 0.91
N LEU A 162 -19.12 -29.72 2.22
CA LEU A 162 -19.70 -30.55 3.29
C LEU A 162 -21.16 -30.16 3.64
N LYS A 163 -21.78 -29.26 2.88
CA LYS A 163 -23.18 -28.80 3.05
C LYS A 163 -23.48 -28.08 4.37
N GLY A 164 -22.47 -27.52 5.04
CA GLY A 164 -22.66 -26.72 6.26
C GLY A 164 -23.45 -25.42 6.05
N ASN A 165 -23.52 -24.90 4.83
CA ASN A 165 -24.31 -23.71 4.49
C ASN A 165 -25.83 -23.96 4.46
N VAL A 166 -26.27 -25.22 4.57
CA VAL A 166 -27.69 -25.60 4.63
C VAL A 166 -27.96 -26.27 5.98
N TYR A 167 -29.12 -26.02 6.60
CA TYR A 167 -29.46 -26.71 7.84
C TYR A 167 -29.71 -28.21 7.55
N PRO A 168 -29.13 -29.14 8.35
CA PRO A 168 -29.26 -30.56 8.07
C PRO A 168 -30.71 -31.06 8.32
N GLU A 169 -31.30 -31.69 7.32
CA GLU A 169 -32.54 -32.45 7.45
C GLU A 169 -32.23 -33.84 8.04
N ALA A 170 -32.98 -34.28 9.06
CA ALA A 170 -32.77 -35.57 9.68
C ALA A 170 -33.30 -36.69 8.76
N VAL A 171 -32.40 -37.55 8.27
CA VAL A 171 -32.74 -38.75 7.49
C VAL A 171 -32.28 -40.01 8.25
N GLU A 172 -33.00 -41.12 8.14
CA GLU A 172 -32.61 -42.38 8.79
C GLU A 172 -31.24 -42.89 8.28
N GLY A 173 -30.34 -43.25 9.19
CA GLY A 173 -28.96 -43.71 8.89
C GLY A 173 -27.89 -42.62 8.90
N ASP A 174 -28.24 -41.39 9.29
CA ASP A 174 -27.39 -40.21 9.10
C ASP A 174 -26.38 -39.95 10.24
N HIS A 175 -25.15 -39.52 9.90
CA HIS A 175 -24.18 -38.95 10.83
C HIS A 175 -24.60 -37.54 11.28
N LEU A 176 -25.82 -37.41 11.80
CA LEU A 176 -26.45 -36.12 12.14
C LEU A 176 -25.57 -35.28 13.08
N GLY A 177 -24.89 -35.92 14.04
CA GLY A 177 -23.93 -35.24 14.92
C GLY A 177 -22.75 -34.60 14.17
N ALA A 178 -22.19 -35.29 13.18
CA ALA A 178 -21.11 -34.75 12.35
C ALA A 178 -21.62 -33.63 11.43
N LYS A 179 -22.81 -33.78 10.85
CA LYS A 179 -23.46 -32.72 10.04
C LYS A 179 -23.75 -31.46 10.85
N LEU A 180 -24.24 -31.61 12.08
CA LEU A 180 -24.43 -30.50 13.00
C LEU A 180 -23.09 -29.84 13.38
N HIS A 181 -22.02 -30.62 13.50
CA HIS A 181 -20.68 -30.06 13.73
C HIS A 181 -20.14 -29.29 12.52
N VAL A 182 -20.30 -29.82 11.30
CA VAL A 182 -20.01 -29.08 10.05
C VAL A 182 -20.81 -27.77 10.01
N ARG A 183 -22.08 -27.79 10.43
CA ARG A 183 -22.92 -26.58 10.54
C ARG A 183 -22.36 -25.58 11.55
N ASN A 184 -21.85 -26.03 12.69
CA ASN A 184 -21.17 -25.15 13.65
C ASN A 184 -19.89 -24.55 13.04
N LEU A 185 -19.10 -25.34 12.32
CA LEU A 185 -17.91 -24.86 11.62
C LEU A 185 -18.24 -23.87 10.51
N PHE A 186 -19.37 -24.03 9.81
CA PHE A 186 -19.89 -23.01 8.90
C PHE A 186 -20.15 -21.68 9.62
N TRP A 187 -20.81 -21.71 10.79
CA TRP A 187 -21.04 -20.51 11.59
C TRP A 187 -19.76 -19.87 12.10
N ILE A 188 -18.75 -20.67 12.45
CA ILE A 188 -17.41 -20.16 12.80
C ILE A 188 -16.75 -19.49 11.59
N CYS A 189 -16.78 -20.11 10.41
CA CYS A 189 -16.30 -19.49 9.17
C CYS A 189 -17.06 -18.20 8.86
N PHE A 190 -18.38 -18.17 9.09
CA PHE A 190 -19.20 -16.97 8.95
C PHE A 190 -18.77 -15.85 9.89
N ILE A 191 -18.54 -16.16 11.18
CA ILE A 191 -18.05 -15.20 12.18
C ILE A 191 -16.70 -14.63 11.75
N LEU A 192 -15.74 -15.52 11.42
CA LEU A 192 -14.41 -15.12 10.98
C LEU A 192 -14.47 -14.23 9.72
N ASP A 193 -15.31 -14.60 8.76
CA ASP A 193 -15.55 -13.83 7.53
C ASP A 193 -16.08 -12.42 7.82
N LYS A 194 -17.10 -12.27 8.67
CA LYS A 194 -17.70 -10.95 8.93
C LYS A 194 -16.80 -10.05 9.76
N ILE A 195 -16.10 -10.60 10.74
CA ILE A 195 -15.10 -9.85 11.52
C ILE A 195 -13.95 -9.43 10.60
N PHE A 196 -13.41 -10.36 9.80
CA PHE A 196 -12.30 -10.09 8.89
C PHE A 196 -12.67 -9.04 7.84
N SER A 197 -13.83 -9.18 7.18
CA SER A 197 -14.29 -8.26 6.14
C SER A 197 -14.54 -6.85 6.68
N LEU A 198 -15.14 -6.73 7.87
CA LEU A 198 -15.40 -5.42 8.47
C LEU A 198 -14.13 -4.73 8.96
N ARG A 199 -13.10 -5.49 9.38
CA ARG A 199 -11.80 -4.94 9.78
C ARG A 199 -10.92 -4.55 8.60
N THR A 200 -10.99 -5.30 7.50
CA THR A 200 -10.09 -5.12 6.34
C THR A 200 -10.70 -4.32 5.20
N GLY A 201 -12.03 -4.20 5.16
CA GLY A 201 -12.77 -3.67 4.02
C GLY A 201 -12.80 -4.61 2.80
N LEU A 202 -12.27 -5.83 2.92
CA LEU A 202 -12.33 -6.84 1.87
C LEU A 202 -13.73 -7.42 1.73
N GLN A 203 -14.04 -7.93 0.53
CA GLN A 203 -15.32 -8.55 0.28
C GLN A 203 -15.50 -9.84 1.13
N PRO A 204 -16.69 -10.05 1.72
CA PRO A 204 -16.97 -11.27 2.44
C PRO A 204 -16.96 -12.51 1.54
N PHE A 205 -16.44 -13.63 2.06
CA PHE A 205 -16.46 -14.93 1.39
C PHE A 205 -17.84 -15.55 1.36
N VAL A 206 -18.62 -15.36 2.43
CA VAL A 206 -19.97 -15.92 2.56
C VAL A 206 -20.99 -14.92 2.03
N ASP A 207 -21.54 -15.22 0.86
CA ASP A 207 -22.75 -14.56 0.38
C ASP A 207 -23.97 -15.13 1.10
N VAL A 208 -24.58 -14.28 1.93
CA VAL A 208 -25.76 -14.62 2.74
C VAL A 208 -26.97 -15.01 1.91
N THR A 209 -27.07 -14.57 0.65
CA THR A 209 -28.21 -14.90 -0.23
C THR A 209 -28.23 -16.38 -0.62
N ASN A 210 -27.09 -17.05 -0.54
CA ASN A 210 -26.88 -18.45 -0.91
C ASN A 210 -26.76 -19.39 0.30
N CYS A 211 -27.10 -18.89 1.50
CA CYS A 211 -26.94 -19.63 2.75
C CYS A 211 -28.26 -19.71 3.51
N ASP A 212 -28.53 -20.89 4.06
CA ASP A 212 -29.50 -21.01 5.15
C ASP A 212 -28.87 -20.38 6.40
N LEU A 213 -29.51 -19.35 6.95
CA LEU A 213 -29.06 -18.67 8.18
C LEU A 213 -29.85 -19.09 9.42
N THR A 214 -30.55 -20.23 9.37
CA THR A 214 -31.18 -20.84 10.53
C THR A 214 -30.16 -21.06 11.63
N LEU A 215 -30.36 -20.37 12.75
CA LEU A 215 -29.46 -20.43 13.90
C LEU A 215 -29.38 -21.86 14.45
N PRO A 216 -28.25 -22.27 15.04
CA PRO A 216 -28.15 -23.54 15.74
C PRO A 216 -29.31 -23.71 16.72
N GLY A 217 -30.14 -24.73 16.50
CA GLY A 217 -31.39 -24.90 17.24
C GLY A 217 -31.14 -25.30 18.70
N MET A 218 -31.77 -24.58 19.63
CA MET A 218 -32.06 -25.09 20.98
C MET A 218 -33.37 -25.88 20.89
N GLN A 219 -33.33 -27.15 20.48
CA GLN A 219 -34.57 -27.94 20.44
C GLN A 219 -35.11 -28.16 21.86
N THR A 220 -36.32 -27.66 22.09
CA THR A 220 -37.22 -28.17 23.13
C THR A 220 -37.70 -29.55 22.70
N ALA A 221 -37.34 -30.59 23.45
CA ALA A 221 -38.08 -31.84 23.36
C ALA A 221 -39.55 -31.56 23.69
N ASN A 222 -40.43 -31.96 22.77
CA ASN A 222 -41.89 -31.94 22.77
C ASN A 222 -42.60 -31.53 24.07
N GLY A 223 -43.54 -30.60 23.93
CA GLY A 223 -44.30 -29.97 25.01
C GLY A 223 -44.67 -30.88 26.18
N GLN A 224 -43.95 -30.71 27.29
CA GLN A 224 -44.46 -30.67 28.65
C GLN A 224 -43.36 -30.11 29.56
N LEU A 225 -43.80 -29.41 30.59
CA LEU A 225 -42.97 -28.80 31.62
C LEU A 225 -42.04 -29.86 32.25
N ASP A 226 -40.78 -29.49 32.47
CA ASP A 226 -39.71 -30.19 33.20
C ASP A 226 -38.73 -31.10 32.43
N ARG A 227 -37.46 -30.62 32.48
CA ARG A 227 -36.16 -31.27 32.20
C ARG A 227 -35.65 -31.25 30.75
N LEU A 228 -34.79 -30.26 30.50
CA LEU A 228 -33.89 -30.12 29.35
C LEU A 228 -32.88 -31.28 29.35
N GLN A 229 -32.92 -32.16 28.34
CA GLN A 229 -31.90 -33.19 28.15
C GLN A 229 -31.08 -32.90 26.86
N PRO A 230 -29.76 -32.61 26.97
CA PRO A 230 -28.91 -32.17 25.86
C PRO A 230 -28.16 -33.33 25.19
N PHE A 231 -28.00 -33.28 23.86
CA PHE A 231 -26.90 -34.01 23.21
C PHE A 231 -25.63 -33.15 23.34
N CYS A 232 -24.78 -33.54 24.29
CA CYS A 232 -23.43 -33.02 24.56
C CYS A 232 -23.33 -31.61 25.20
N LEU A 233 -23.28 -31.62 26.54
CA LEU A 233 -22.49 -30.77 27.45
C LEU A 233 -22.68 -29.24 27.42
N GLN A 234 -23.32 -28.77 28.50
CA GLN A 234 -23.36 -27.43 29.08
C GLN A 234 -24.09 -26.32 28.30
N GLN A 235 -25.31 -26.03 28.76
CA GLN A 235 -26.20 -24.93 28.36
C GLN A 235 -25.56 -23.54 28.22
N HIS A 236 -24.40 -23.30 28.83
CA HIS A 236 -23.75 -22.00 28.83
C HIS A 236 -22.94 -21.74 27.54
N ASN A 237 -22.38 -22.79 26.91
CA ASN A 237 -21.46 -22.67 25.77
C ASN A 237 -22.16 -22.20 24.49
N HIS A 238 -23.39 -22.63 24.25
CA HIS A 238 -24.13 -22.20 23.05
C HIS A 238 -24.60 -20.74 23.12
N THR A 239 -24.77 -20.18 24.32
CA THR A 239 -25.32 -18.83 24.46
C THR A 239 -24.34 -17.77 23.93
N MET A 240 -23.06 -17.86 24.29
CA MET A 240 -22.04 -16.93 23.78
C MET A 240 -21.84 -17.06 22.27
N PHE A 241 -21.76 -18.30 21.77
CA PHE A 241 -21.64 -18.57 20.34
C PHE A 241 -22.82 -17.99 19.55
N LEU A 242 -24.06 -18.20 20.01
CA LEU A 242 -25.27 -17.63 19.39
C LEU A 242 -25.28 -16.10 19.45
N THR A 243 -24.87 -15.51 20.57
CA THR A 243 -24.74 -14.06 20.69
C THR A 243 -23.76 -13.49 19.66
N LEU A 244 -22.61 -14.16 19.46
CA LEU A 244 -21.61 -13.75 18.47
C LEU A 244 -22.10 -13.93 17.03
N ILE A 245 -22.81 -15.03 16.72
CA ILE A 245 -23.43 -15.24 15.39
C ILE A 245 -24.36 -14.08 15.07
N ARG A 246 -25.26 -13.71 16.00
CA ARG A 246 -26.22 -12.62 15.80
C ARG A 246 -25.52 -11.28 15.61
N LEU A 247 -24.44 -11.02 16.35
CA LEU A 247 -23.61 -9.83 16.12
C LEU A 247 -23.00 -9.82 14.72
N CYS A 248 -22.44 -10.95 14.28
CA CYS A 248 -21.83 -11.07 12.96
C CYS A 248 -22.86 -10.94 11.83
N GLN A 249 -24.12 -11.34 12.06
CA GLN A 249 -25.21 -11.04 11.13
C GLN A 249 -25.45 -9.53 11.01
N ILE A 250 -25.37 -8.79 12.12
CA ILE A 250 -25.43 -7.32 12.09
C ILE A 250 -24.19 -6.75 11.39
N GLN A 251 -22.99 -7.25 11.68
CA GLN A 251 -21.76 -6.84 10.97
C GLN A 251 -21.86 -7.09 9.46
N SER A 252 -22.50 -8.19 9.04
CA SER A 252 -22.80 -8.43 7.62
C SER A 252 -23.69 -7.35 7.04
N LYS A 253 -24.74 -6.93 7.76
CA LYS A 253 -25.64 -5.84 7.34
C LYS A 253 -24.92 -4.48 7.35
N ILE A 254 -24.06 -4.22 8.34
CA ILE A 254 -23.20 -3.03 8.41
C ILE A 254 -22.34 -2.96 7.15
N TYR A 255 -21.62 -4.05 6.85
CA TYR A 255 -20.77 -4.09 5.66
C TYR A 255 -21.60 -3.88 4.38
N GLN A 256 -22.67 -4.65 4.20
CA GLN A 256 -23.51 -4.55 2.99
C GLN A 256 -24.16 -3.18 2.82
N GLY A 257 -24.66 -2.59 3.90
CA GLY A 257 -25.41 -1.34 3.89
C GLY A 257 -24.56 -0.09 3.91
N LEU A 258 -23.32 -0.15 4.43
CA LEU A 258 -22.47 1.04 4.60
C LEU A 258 -21.12 0.96 3.87
N TYR A 259 -20.54 -0.22 3.69
CA TYR A 259 -19.16 -0.40 3.21
C TYR A 259 -19.03 -1.08 1.84
N SER A 260 -20.08 -1.76 1.38
CA SER A 260 -20.08 -2.42 0.07
C SER A 260 -19.99 -1.41 -1.09
N PHE A 261 -19.59 -1.91 -2.26
CA PHE A 261 -19.50 -1.08 -3.46
C PHE A 261 -20.82 -0.39 -3.82
N SER A 262 -21.96 -1.07 -3.62
CA SER A 262 -23.28 -0.47 -3.85
C SER A 262 -23.65 0.54 -2.76
N ALA A 263 -23.31 0.26 -1.50
CA ALA A 263 -23.57 1.17 -0.37
C ALA A 263 -22.85 2.51 -0.51
N GLN A 264 -21.67 2.55 -1.13
CA GLN A 264 -20.94 3.80 -1.35
C GLN A 264 -21.70 4.80 -2.23
N ARG A 265 -22.65 4.34 -3.06
CA ARG A 265 -23.42 5.17 -4.01
C ARG A 265 -24.80 5.60 -3.51
N GLN A 266 -25.10 5.39 -2.23
CA GLN A 266 -26.39 5.75 -1.63
C GLN A 266 -26.56 7.27 -1.51
N SER A 267 -27.80 7.74 -1.57
CA SER A 267 -28.13 9.14 -1.25
C SER A 267 -27.92 9.42 0.24
N ASP A 268 -27.78 10.69 0.63
CA ASP A 268 -27.68 11.08 2.06
C ASP A 268 -28.88 10.59 2.88
N ALA A 269 -30.08 10.63 2.29
CA ALA A 269 -31.30 10.15 2.93
C ALA A 269 -31.28 8.63 3.15
N ASP A 270 -30.85 7.86 2.14
CA ASP A 270 -30.73 6.41 2.24
C ASP A 270 -29.62 5.99 3.20
N LEU A 271 -28.51 6.72 3.23
CA LEU A 271 -27.40 6.51 4.16
C LEU A 271 -27.86 6.73 5.60
N LEU A 272 -28.52 7.86 5.89
CA LEU A 272 -29.04 8.15 7.23
C LEU A 272 -30.14 7.17 7.65
N ALA A 273 -31.01 6.76 6.72
CA ALA A 273 -32.00 5.71 6.96
C ALA A 273 -31.33 4.36 7.29
N THR A 274 -30.26 4.01 6.56
CA THR A 274 -29.47 2.80 6.80
C THR A 274 -28.76 2.86 8.14
N ILE A 275 -28.13 3.98 8.49
CA ILE A 275 -27.51 4.22 9.81
C ILE A 275 -28.54 3.99 10.91
N ARG A 276 -29.72 4.63 10.82
CA ARG A 276 -30.78 4.47 11.82
C ARG A 276 -31.27 3.02 11.93
N SER A 277 -31.43 2.32 10.81
CA SER A 277 -31.86 0.92 10.82
C SER A 277 -30.82 0.00 11.45
N LEU A 278 -29.53 0.25 11.21
CA LEU A 278 -28.44 -0.54 11.77
C LEU A 278 -28.23 -0.24 13.26
N ASP A 279 -28.41 1.01 13.66
CA ASP A 279 -28.38 1.45 15.07
C ASP A 279 -29.46 0.73 15.89
N ILE A 280 -30.71 0.72 15.39
CA ILE A 280 -31.81 -0.04 16.01
C ILE A 280 -31.46 -1.53 16.12
N ALA A 281 -30.98 -2.15 15.03
CA ALA A 281 -30.63 -3.55 15.04
C ALA A 281 -29.49 -3.88 16.02
N LEU A 282 -28.52 -2.98 16.17
CA LEU A 282 -27.40 -3.13 17.10
C LEU A 282 -27.86 -2.97 18.56
N GLU A 283 -28.75 -2.03 18.84
CA GLU A 283 -29.36 -1.84 20.17
C GLU A 283 -30.28 -2.99 20.57
N GLU A 284 -31.06 -3.52 19.63
CA GLU A 284 -31.88 -4.72 19.84
C GLU A 284 -31.01 -5.92 20.18
N TRP A 285 -29.91 -6.11 19.44
CA TRP A 285 -28.95 -7.15 19.76
C TRP A 285 -28.31 -6.92 21.13
N ARG A 286 -27.87 -5.69 21.42
CA ARG A 286 -27.24 -5.32 22.71
C ARG A 286 -28.17 -5.63 23.89
N SER A 287 -29.45 -5.30 23.76
CA SER A 287 -30.48 -5.59 24.75
C SER A 287 -30.76 -7.09 24.91
N SER A 288 -30.45 -7.90 23.89
CA SER A 288 -30.58 -9.36 23.93
C SER A 288 -29.36 -10.07 24.53
N VAL A 289 -28.23 -9.38 24.72
CA VAL A 289 -27.01 -9.97 25.27
C VAL A 289 -27.21 -10.25 26.77
N PRO A 290 -27.11 -11.52 27.22
CA PRO A 290 -27.21 -11.81 28.65
C PRO A 290 -25.94 -11.40 29.38
N THR A 291 -26.05 -10.96 30.63
CA THR A 291 -24.88 -10.73 31.48
C THR A 291 -24.23 -12.06 31.85
N PHE A 292 -22.98 -12.27 31.43
CA PHE A 292 -22.27 -13.52 31.70
C PHE A 292 -21.60 -13.53 33.08
N SER A 293 -21.16 -12.37 33.58
CA SER A 293 -20.48 -12.19 34.88
C SER A 293 -21.36 -12.36 36.14
N GLY A 294 -22.69 -12.43 36.00
CA GLY A 294 -23.63 -12.47 37.14
C GLY A 294 -23.85 -13.85 37.80
N ARG A 295 -23.10 -14.89 37.44
CA ARG A 295 -23.27 -16.26 37.97
C ARG A 295 -21.98 -16.81 38.61
N PRO A 296 -22.06 -17.62 39.68
CA PRO A 296 -21.00 -17.72 40.69
C PRO A 296 -19.73 -18.49 40.32
N ILE A 297 -19.50 -18.89 39.06
CA ILE A 297 -18.59 -20.04 38.82
C ILE A 297 -17.27 -19.70 38.10
N HIS A 298 -17.14 -18.70 37.21
CA HIS A 298 -15.84 -18.51 36.52
C HIS A 298 -15.47 -17.04 36.23
N SER A 299 -14.22 -16.67 36.55
CA SER A 299 -13.59 -15.39 36.20
C SER A 299 -13.58 -15.13 34.68
N GLU A 300 -13.65 -16.18 33.86
CA GLU A 300 -13.67 -16.14 32.40
C GLU A 300 -14.94 -15.50 31.82
N ASN A 301 -16.04 -15.43 32.58
CA ASN A 301 -17.27 -14.82 32.12
C ASN A 301 -17.20 -13.28 32.00
N ARG A 302 -16.28 -12.63 32.73
CA ARG A 302 -16.02 -11.20 32.60
C ARG A 302 -15.37 -10.84 31.26
N MET A 303 -14.58 -11.75 30.70
CA MET A 303 -13.95 -11.57 29.39
C MET A 303 -14.98 -11.61 28.26
N ALA A 304 -16.00 -12.46 28.38
CA ALA A 304 -17.11 -12.50 27.42
C ALA A 304 -17.86 -11.16 27.39
N ASP A 305 -18.23 -10.64 28.56
CA ASP A 305 -18.87 -9.33 28.69
C ASP A 305 -17.98 -8.22 28.09
N PHE A 306 -16.68 -8.24 28.39
CA PHE A 306 -15.70 -7.31 27.80
C PHE A 306 -15.66 -7.39 26.27
N LEU A 307 -15.55 -8.58 25.69
CA LEU A 307 -15.46 -8.76 24.23
C LEU A 307 -16.74 -8.30 23.53
N PHE A 308 -17.92 -8.61 24.07
CA PHE A 308 -19.19 -8.15 23.49
C PHE A 308 -19.39 -6.64 23.65
N ASP A 309 -18.98 -6.05 24.78
CA ASP A 309 -18.99 -4.59 24.97
C ASP A 309 -18.07 -3.89 23.96
N MET A 310 -16.86 -4.43 23.77
CA MET A 310 -15.88 -3.92 22.80
C MET A 310 -16.43 -3.99 21.38
N GLN A 311 -16.98 -5.14 20.97
CA GLN A 311 -17.52 -5.31 19.63
C GLN A 311 -18.79 -4.48 19.39
N TYR A 312 -19.62 -4.28 20.43
CA TYR A 312 -20.75 -3.36 20.38
C TYR A 312 -20.28 -1.93 20.04
N HIS A 313 -19.33 -1.40 20.81
CA HIS A 313 -18.84 -0.04 20.59
C HIS A 313 -18.05 0.08 19.28
N TYR A 314 -17.37 -0.96 18.83
CA TYR A 314 -16.75 -1.00 17.50
C TYR A 314 -17.80 -0.91 16.39
N CYS A 315 -18.87 -1.69 16.46
CA CYS A 315 -19.97 -1.62 15.51
C CYS A 315 -20.67 -0.24 15.54
N MET A 316 -20.88 0.35 16.72
CA MET A 316 -21.39 1.73 16.86
C MET A 316 -20.48 2.73 16.14
N ALA A 317 -19.17 2.66 16.40
CA ALA A 317 -18.20 3.52 15.74
C ALA A 317 -18.23 3.35 14.21
N ALA A 318 -18.28 2.09 13.73
CA ALA A 318 -18.36 1.74 12.32
C ALA A 318 -19.69 2.18 11.65
N ILE A 319 -20.82 2.15 12.35
CA ILE A 319 -22.10 2.64 11.82
C ILE A 319 -22.06 4.17 11.70
N HIS A 320 -21.64 4.84 12.76
CA HIS A 320 -21.78 6.27 12.85
C HIS A 320 -20.69 7.05 12.11
N GLN A 321 -19.49 6.47 11.92
CA GLN A 321 -18.41 7.13 11.17
C GLN A 321 -18.78 7.40 9.71
N THR A 322 -19.68 6.60 9.12
CA THR A 322 -20.10 6.81 7.73
C THR A 322 -21.01 8.02 7.56
N SER A 323 -21.52 8.63 8.65
CA SER A 323 -22.27 9.89 8.55
C SER A 323 -21.44 11.07 8.06
N SER A 324 -20.10 10.98 8.15
CA SER A 324 -19.18 11.94 7.54
C SER A 324 -19.43 12.13 6.04
N ARG A 325 -20.14 11.18 5.38
CA ARG A 325 -20.38 11.05 3.92
C ARG A 325 -21.51 11.85 3.39
N CYS A 326 -22.29 12.44 4.28
CA CYS A 326 -23.35 13.33 3.87
C CYS A 326 -22.77 14.50 3.09
N THR A 327 -23.32 14.75 1.90
CA THR A 327 -22.96 15.88 1.05
C THR A 327 -23.09 17.22 1.77
N ALA A 328 -24.05 17.36 2.68
CA ALA A 328 -24.23 18.53 3.53
C ALA A 328 -23.02 18.79 4.46
N TRP A 329 -22.37 17.73 4.94
CA TRP A 329 -21.14 17.81 5.74
C TRP A 329 -19.95 18.25 4.87
N VAL A 330 -19.79 17.64 3.70
CA VAL A 330 -18.75 17.99 2.71
C VAL A 330 -18.90 19.43 2.22
N ARG A 331 -20.14 19.93 2.12
CA ARG A 331 -20.47 21.30 1.66
C ARG A 331 -20.65 22.31 2.80
N ASN A 332 -20.36 21.94 4.05
CA ASN A 332 -20.42 22.84 5.21
C ASN A 332 -21.81 23.51 5.41
N GLN A 333 -22.90 22.80 5.06
CA GLN A 333 -24.29 23.26 5.22
C GLN A 333 -24.84 22.91 6.61
N ASP A 334 -26.15 22.92 6.85
CA ASP A 334 -26.71 22.51 8.14
C ASP A 334 -26.30 21.06 8.47
N THR A 335 -25.36 20.92 9.41
CA THR A 335 -24.69 19.67 9.76
C THR A 335 -25.21 19.06 11.06
N CYS A 336 -26.29 19.57 11.65
CA CYS A 336 -26.75 19.18 12.99
C CYS A 336 -26.93 17.65 13.16
N ALA A 337 -27.50 16.98 12.15
CA ALA A 337 -27.71 15.53 12.17
C ALA A 337 -26.43 14.71 11.92
N ALA A 338 -25.53 15.15 11.04
CA ALA A 338 -24.27 14.45 10.78
C ALA A 338 -23.26 14.65 11.93
N GLY A 339 -23.21 15.85 12.52
CA GLY A 339 -22.37 16.16 13.66
C GLY A 339 -22.75 15.37 14.92
N SER A 340 -24.05 15.16 15.15
CA SER A 340 -24.51 14.32 16.27
C SER A 340 -24.15 12.85 16.08
N SER A 341 -24.27 12.31 14.86
CA SER A 341 -23.85 10.94 14.54
C SER A 341 -22.33 10.76 14.69
N LEU A 342 -21.52 11.69 14.19
CA LEU A 342 -20.06 11.63 14.36
C LEU A 342 -19.65 11.68 15.84
N ALA A 343 -20.33 12.50 16.65
CA ALA A 343 -20.09 12.54 18.10
C ALA A 343 -20.37 11.19 18.78
N LEU A 344 -21.35 10.42 18.31
CA LEU A 344 -21.60 9.05 18.78
C LEU A 344 -20.45 8.10 18.42
N SER A 345 -19.86 8.21 17.22
CA SER A 345 -18.69 7.40 16.83
C SER A 345 -17.47 7.68 17.71
N VAL A 346 -17.18 8.95 17.98
CA VAL A 346 -16.08 9.33 18.90
C VAL A 346 -16.40 8.90 20.33
N GLY A 347 -17.66 9.06 20.77
CA GLY A 347 -18.14 8.57 22.07
C GLY A 347 -17.93 7.07 22.26
N ALA A 348 -18.33 6.26 21.27
CA ALA A 348 -18.13 4.82 21.25
C ALA A 348 -16.64 4.45 21.28
N SER A 349 -15.81 5.15 20.51
CA SER A 349 -14.35 4.96 20.48
C SER A 349 -13.70 5.22 21.83
N ARG A 350 -14.14 6.26 22.56
CA ARG A 350 -13.69 6.48 23.94
C ARG A 350 -14.09 5.33 24.86
N SER A 351 -15.29 4.77 24.67
CA SER A 351 -15.73 3.61 25.46
C SER A 351 -14.90 2.36 25.18
N VAL A 352 -14.54 2.07 23.92
CA VAL A 352 -13.60 0.99 23.57
C VAL A 352 -12.28 1.15 24.33
N LEU A 353 -11.68 2.34 24.25
CA LEU A 353 -10.39 2.63 24.89
C LEU A 353 -10.45 2.54 26.42
N ARG A 354 -11.50 3.07 27.05
CA ARG A 354 -11.67 2.97 28.51
C ARG A 354 -11.93 1.53 28.95
N LYS A 355 -12.73 0.79 28.18
CA LYS A 355 -13.02 -0.60 28.49
C LYS A 355 -11.74 -1.43 28.46
N PHE A 356 -10.87 -1.18 27.49
CA PHE A 356 -9.55 -1.82 27.43
C PHE A 356 -8.68 -1.53 28.66
N LEU A 357 -8.76 -0.35 29.26
CA LEU A 357 -8.04 -0.03 30.51
C LEU A 357 -8.52 -0.83 31.74
N GLU A 358 -9.71 -1.42 31.68
CA GLU A 358 -10.22 -2.31 32.74
C GLU A 358 -9.59 -3.70 32.69
N THR A 359 -8.90 -4.05 31.60
CA THR A 359 -8.28 -5.38 31.42
C THR A 359 -7.04 -5.55 32.30
N ASP A 360 -6.81 -6.77 32.78
CA ASP A 360 -5.62 -7.15 33.54
C ASP A 360 -4.52 -7.65 32.59
N PRO A 361 -3.43 -6.88 32.38
CA PRO A 361 -2.40 -7.24 31.42
C PRO A 361 -1.72 -8.58 31.67
N GLN A 362 -1.63 -8.99 32.94
CA GLN A 362 -0.94 -10.22 33.33
C GLN A 362 -1.81 -11.46 33.15
N ARG A 363 -3.14 -11.31 33.13
CA ARG A 363 -4.08 -12.43 32.98
C ARG A 363 -4.72 -12.50 31.61
N GLU A 364 -4.79 -11.36 30.92
CA GLU A 364 -5.62 -11.19 29.71
C GLU A 364 -4.78 -10.82 28.48
N GLY A 365 -3.44 -10.88 28.59
CA GLY A 365 -2.49 -10.55 27.51
C GLY A 365 -2.76 -11.27 26.18
N GLN A 366 -3.19 -12.54 26.22
CA GLN A 366 -3.51 -13.32 25.00
C GLN A 366 -4.74 -12.80 24.23
N PHE A 367 -5.63 -12.02 24.87
CA PHE A 367 -6.84 -11.50 24.24
C PHE A 367 -6.62 -10.18 23.50
N LEU A 368 -5.47 -9.54 23.68
CA LEU A 368 -5.10 -8.34 22.90
C LEU A 368 -5.21 -8.58 21.40
N LEU A 369 -4.94 -9.81 20.96
CA LEU A 369 -5.12 -10.23 19.59
C LEU A 369 -6.48 -9.84 18.99
N PHE A 370 -7.55 -9.96 19.79
CA PHE A 370 -8.91 -9.68 19.33
C PHE A 370 -9.27 -8.21 19.41
N CYS A 371 -8.41 -7.36 19.99
CA CYS A 371 -8.69 -5.97 20.28
C CYS A 371 -7.74 -4.99 19.58
N LEU A 372 -6.56 -5.42 19.12
CA LEU A 372 -5.58 -4.55 18.46
C LEU A 372 -6.19 -3.70 17.30
N PRO A 373 -7.02 -4.25 16.40
CA PRO A 373 -7.70 -3.45 15.38
C PRO A 373 -8.66 -2.41 15.96
N GLU A 374 -9.47 -2.80 16.95
CA GLU A 374 -10.45 -1.94 17.60
C GLU A 374 -9.80 -0.76 18.35
N LEU A 375 -8.65 -1.01 19.00
CA LEU A 375 -7.85 0.01 19.68
C LEU A 375 -7.25 1.00 18.69
N SER A 376 -6.74 0.50 17.56
CA SER A 376 -6.15 1.34 16.50
C SER A 376 -7.22 2.27 15.91
N THR A 377 -8.37 1.72 15.50
CA THR A 377 -9.49 2.50 14.96
C THR A 377 -10.01 3.54 15.95
N SER A 378 -10.16 3.16 17.23
CA SER A 378 -10.65 4.09 18.24
C SER A 378 -9.68 5.24 18.50
N THR A 379 -8.37 4.97 18.48
CA THR A 379 -7.33 5.99 18.62
C THR A 379 -7.35 6.98 17.45
N ILE A 380 -7.58 6.49 16.23
CA ILE A 380 -7.76 7.33 15.02
C ILE A 380 -8.97 8.26 15.18
N HIS A 381 -10.08 7.79 15.73
CA HIS A 381 -11.27 8.62 15.93
C HIS A 381 -11.05 9.75 16.95
N LEU A 382 -10.41 9.46 18.08
CA LEU A 382 -10.08 10.48 19.08
C LEU A 382 -9.11 11.51 18.51
N PHE A 383 -8.08 11.04 17.84
CA PHE A 383 -7.11 11.88 17.15
C PHE A 383 -7.74 12.81 16.11
N SER A 384 -8.64 12.27 15.27
CA SER A 384 -9.40 13.05 14.28
C SER A 384 -10.27 14.12 14.96
N ASN A 385 -10.87 13.79 16.11
CA ASN A 385 -11.69 14.70 16.88
C ASN A 385 -10.87 15.83 17.53
N ILE A 386 -9.68 15.50 18.09
CA ILE A 386 -8.74 16.49 18.64
C ILE A 386 -8.31 17.47 17.56
N LEU A 387 -8.05 16.97 16.35
CA LEU A 387 -7.73 17.81 15.21
C LEU A 387 -8.88 18.72 14.79
N MET A 388 -10.14 18.33 14.95
CA MET A 388 -11.24 19.24 14.63
C MET A 388 -11.35 20.40 15.61
N SER A 389 -11.15 20.10 16.90
CA SER A 389 -11.39 21.05 17.98
C SER A 389 -10.26 21.02 19.00
N PRO A 390 -9.03 21.46 18.64
CA PRO A 390 -7.84 21.28 19.49
C PRO A 390 -7.87 22.09 20.80
N LEU A 391 -8.75 23.09 20.89
CA LEU A 391 -8.89 23.97 22.05
C LEU A 391 -10.09 23.63 22.96
N GLU A 392 -10.85 22.58 22.64
CA GLU A 392 -11.97 22.14 23.46
C GLU A 392 -11.47 21.40 24.72
N ASP A 393 -12.12 21.60 25.88
CA ASP A 393 -11.71 20.97 27.15
C ASP A 393 -11.60 19.44 27.05
N ARG A 394 -12.41 18.82 26.18
CA ARG A 394 -12.41 17.38 25.94
C ARG A 394 -11.18 16.87 25.21
N SER A 395 -10.50 17.71 24.42
CA SER A 395 -9.32 17.31 23.64
C SER A 395 -8.14 16.93 24.53
N GLU A 396 -7.98 17.59 25.68
CA GLU A 396 -6.99 17.20 26.70
C GLU A 396 -7.35 15.86 27.37
N THR A 397 -8.64 15.65 27.64
CA THR A 397 -9.08 14.38 28.22
C THR A 397 -8.90 13.21 27.26
N ASP A 398 -9.10 13.44 25.96
CA ASP A 398 -8.88 12.43 24.91
C ASP A 398 -7.40 12.15 24.70
N LEU A 399 -6.56 13.18 24.68
CA LEU A 399 -5.12 13.03 24.60
C LEU A 399 -4.57 12.24 25.81
N CYS A 400 -5.07 12.54 27.01
CA CYS A 400 -4.71 11.79 28.22
C CYS A 400 -5.16 10.32 28.12
N LEU A 401 -6.37 10.06 27.60
CA LEU A 401 -6.86 8.70 27.38
C LEU A 401 -5.98 7.93 26.39
N MET A 402 -5.59 8.54 25.27
CA MET A 402 -4.67 7.95 24.30
C MET A 402 -3.34 7.56 24.96
N ARG A 403 -2.77 8.44 25.79
CA ARG A 403 -1.53 8.17 26.54
C ARG A 403 -1.65 6.99 27.49
N VAL A 404 -2.69 6.98 28.34
CA VAL A 404 -2.87 5.92 29.34
C VAL A 404 -3.11 4.57 28.67
N VAL A 405 -3.84 4.53 27.55
CA VAL A 405 -3.99 3.30 26.75
C VAL A 405 -2.67 2.83 26.16
N LEU A 406 -1.87 3.75 25.61
CA LEU A 406 -0.56 3.42 25.05
C LEU A 406 0.37 2.80 26.13
N GLU A 407 0.42 3.41 27.31
CA GLU A 407 1.16 2.89 28.47
C GLU A 407 0.61 1.53 28.95
N HIS A 408 -0.69 1.31 28.82
CA HIS A 408 -1.34 0.05 29.20
C HIS A 408 -1.02 -1.07 28.21
N LEU A 409 -1.02 -0.78 26.90
CA LEU A 409 -0.74 -1.74 25.82
C LEU A 409 0.59 -2.46 26.02
N GLY A 410 1.65 -1.72 26.35
CA GLY A 410 2.99 -2.28 26.58
C GLY A 410 3.07 -3.25 27.76
N LYS A 411 2.13 -3.19 28.73
CA LYS A 411 2.12 -4.05 29.93
C LYS A 411 1.60 -5.47 29.68
N HIS A 412 0.95 -5.70 28.53
CA HIS A 412 0.40 -7.01 28.18
C HIS A 412 1.41 -7.91 27.47
N ILE A 413 2.64 -7.45 27.23
CA ILE A 413 3.71 -8.32 26.74
C ILE A 413 4.29 -9.06 27.95
N TRP A 414 4.18 -10.39 27.97
CA TRP A 414 4.73 -11.24 29.02
C TRP A 414 6.00 -11.97 28.54
N ARG A 415 6.73 -12.58 29.48
CA ARG A 415 8.07 -13.15 29.23
C ARG A 415 8.11 -14.22 28.11
N GLN A 416 7.02 -14.96 27.92
CA GLN A 416 6.91 -16.06 26.96
C GLN A 416 6.06 -15.71 25.74
N THR A 417 5.73 -14.44 25.52
CA THR A 417 4.96 -14.02 24.35
C THR A 417 5.68 -14.40 23.05
N PRO A 418 4.99 -14.98 22.05
CA PRO A 418 5.60 -15.28 20.75
C PRO A 418 6.22 -14.04 20.13
N THR A 419 7.43 -14.18 19.58
CA THR A 419 8.21 -13.04 19.03
C THR A 419 7.45 -12.26 17.96
N THR A 420 6.68 -12.97 17.14
CA THR A 420 5.81 -12.41 16.11
C THR A 420 4.62 -11.65 16.70
N PHE A 421 4.01 -12.13 17.78
CA PHE A 421 2.95 -11.40 18.50
C PHE A 421 3.52 -10.15 19.18
N ILE A 422 4.73 -10.22 19.76
CA ILE A 422 5.43 -9.01 20.26
C ILE A 422 5.58 -7.99 19.15
N ALA A 423 6.02 -8.41 17.96
CA ALA A 423 6.18 -7.51 16.82
C ALA A 423 4.86 -6.82 16.42
N GLN A 424 3.73 -7.55 16.43
CA GLN A 424 2.41 -6.97 16.18
C GLN A 424 2.01 -5.92 17.24
N VAL A 425 2.19 -6.24 18.52
CA VAL A 425 1.86 -5.30 19.61
C VAL A 425 2.74 -4.05 19.50
N ARG A 426 4.05 -4.21 19.26
CA ARG A 426 4.98 -3.08 19.09
C ARG A 426 4.66 -2.23 17.86
N LEU A 427 4.17 -2.84 16.79
CA LEU A 427 3.71 -2.10 15.61
C LEU A 427 2.51 -1.21 15.94
N VAL A 428 1.49 -1.74 16.61
CA VAL A 428 0.30 -0.99 17.02
C VAL A 428 0.66 0.08 18.07
N GLU A 429 1.54 -0.25 19.01
CA GLU A 429 2.06 0.70 20.00
C GLU A 429 2.79 1.87 19.34
N GLY A 430 3.71 1.60 18.41
CA GLY A 430 4.41 2.65 17.66
C GLY A 430 3.44 3.55 16.90
N PHE A 431 2.49 2.94 16.18
CA PHE A 431 1.45 3.65 15.44
C PHE A 431 0.58 4.55 16.34
N MET A 432 0.05 4.00 17.44
CA MET A 432 -0.74 4.77 18.40
C MET A 432 0.08 5.87 19.09
N GLY A 433 1.36 5.62 19.33
CA GLY A 433 2.31 6.60 19.88
C GLY A 433 2.52 7.80 18.97
N ASP A 434 2.62 7.59 17.67
CA ASP A 434 2.72 8.68 16.70
C ASP A 434 1.42 9.50 16.63
N LEU A 435 0.24 8.86 16.66
CA LEU A 435 -1.05 9.57 16.71
C LEU A 435 -1.15 10.43 17.97
N TYR A 436 -0.76 9.89 19.12
CA TYR A 436 -0.70 10.64 20.38
C TYR A 436 0.18 11.88 20.26
N ARG A 437 1.43 11.70 19.80
CA ARG A 437 2.42 12.78 19.67
C ARG A 437 1.92 13.90 18.76
N LEU A 438 1.27 13.54 17.67
CA LEU A 438 0.72 14.51 16.73
C LEU A 438 -0.50 15.26 17.26
N ALA A 439 -1.41 14.58 17.97
CA ALA A 439 -2.52 15.25 18.66
C ALA A 439 -1.99 16.26 19.70
N GLU A 440 -0.96 15.88 20.47
CA GLU A 440 -0.31 16.78 21.43
C GLU A 440 0.25 18.03 20.74
N MET A 441 0.97 17.85 19.62
CA MET A 441 1.50 18.97 18.84
C MET A 441 0.39 19.89 18.29
N ALA A 442 -0.73 19.33 17.84
CA ALA A 442 -1.88 20.11 17.36
C ALA A 442 -2.49 20.99 18.46
N ILE A 443 -2.69 20.45 19.67
CA ILE A 443 -3.18 21.21 20.83
C ILE A 443 -2.19 22.32 21.21
N LEU A 444 -0.91 22.00 21.31
CA LEU A 444 0.14 22.96 21.68
C LEU A 444 0.22 24.11 20.67
N LYS A 445 0.14 23.80 19.38
CA LYS A 445 0.18 24.82 18.34
C LYS A 445 -1.05 25.72 18.36
N ALA A 446 -2.26 25.15 18.46
CA ALA A 446 -3.49 25.94 18.54
C ALA A 446 -3.50 26.89 19.76
N ARG A 447 -2.92 26.47 20.90
CA ARG A 447 -2.75 27.33 22.08
C ARG A 447 -1.79 28.49 21.85
N ARG A 448 -0.65 28.24 21.19
CA ARG A 448 0.31 29.30 20.85
C ARG A 448 -0.33 30.35 19.95
N GLU A 449 -1.06 29.91 18.92
CA GLU A 449 -1.76 30.81 18.00
C GLU A 449 -2.82 31.67 18.72
N ARG A 450 -3.60 31.08 19.65
CA ARG A 450 -4.55 31.83 20.48
C ARG A 450 -3.86 32.84 21.40
N SER A 451 -2.74 32.46 22.03
CA SER A 451 -1.98 33.36 22.89
C SER A 451 -1.35 34.54 22.12
N MET A 452 -0.96 34.32 20.85
CA MET A 452 -0.47 35.39 19.99
C MET A 452 -1.60 36.34 19.58
N GLN A 453 -2.80 35.83 19.27
CA GLN A 453 -3.98 36.65 18.98
C GLN A 453 -4.43 37.51 20.18
N ASP A 454 -4.41 36.94 21.39
CA ASP A 454 -4.73 37.66 22.63
C ASP A 454 -3.65 38.71 22.97
N SER A 455 -2.39 38.52 22.56
CA SER A 455 -1.32 39.51 22.73
C SER A 455 -1.38 40.68 21.74
N THR A 456 -1.84 40.44 20.50
CA THR A 456 -2.00 41.50 19.47
C THR A 456 -3.25 42.36 19.67
N THR A 457 -4.20 41.96 20.50
CA THR A 457 -5.41 42.73 20.80
C THR A 457 -5.27 43.61 22.06
N GLY A 458 -4.16 43.50 22.80
CA GLY A 458 -3.86 44.29 24.00
C GLY A 458 -3.26 45.69 23.76
N GLU A 459 -2.73 45.96 22.57
CA GLU A 459 -2.12 47.26 22.23
C GLU A 459 -2.80 47.87 20.99
N ASN A 460 -3.97 48.47 21.17
CA ASN A 460 -4.47 49.59 20.34
C ASN A 460 -5.80 50.12 20.91
N HIS A 461 -5.73 50.74 22.09
CA HIS A 461 -6.68 51.79 22.44
C HIS A 461 -6.08 53.13 22.03
N PHE A 462 -6.60 53.76 20.97
CA PHE A 462 -7.06 55.16 20.97
C PHE A 462 -7.52 55.61 19.57
N LEU A 463 -8.77 56.10 19.54
CA LEU A 463 -9.36 57.16 18.72
C LEU A 463 -10.14 56.83 17.42
N PHE A 464 -11.47 56.92 17.63
CA PHE A 464 -12.57 57.42 16.79
C PHE A 464 -13.24 56.53 15.71
N ALA A 465 -14.56 56.35 15.94
CA ALA A 465 -15.59 55.67 15.16
C ALA A 465 -16.38 56.69 14.27
N PRO A 466 -17.59 56.41 13.69
CA PRO A 466 -18.33 55.14 13.49
C PRO A 466 -19.11 54.97 12.14
N SER A 467 -19.70 53.77 11.98
CA SER A 467 -21.02 53.44 11.34
C SER A 467 -21.11 53.42 9.79
N ILE A 468 -21.78 52.50 9.09
CA ILE A 468 -23.22 52.11 9.13
C ILE A 468 -23.46 50.74 8.44
N SER A 469 -24.58 50.08 8.83
CA SER A 469 -25.30 48.88 8.34
C SER A 469 -25.47 48.76 6.81
N THR A 470 -25.87 47.65 6.17
CA THR A 470 -27.12 46.88 6.30
C THR A 470 -27.11 45.76 5.21
N ILE A 471 -27.66 44.57 5.48
CA ILE A 471 -28.05 43.53 4.49
C ILE A 471 -29.52 43.80 4.07
N PRO A 472 -29.96 43.50 2.83
CA PRO A 472 -30.88 42.36 2.64
C PRO A 472 -30.78 41.58 1.29
N SER A 473 -30.85 40.25 1.44
CA SER A 473 -31.60 39.18 0.73
C SER A 473 -32.19 39.31 -0.71
N GLU A 474 -31.93 38.24 -1.48
CA GLU A 474 -32.88 37.37 -2.26
C GLU A 474 -33.14 37.49 -3.79
N MET A 475 -33.28 36.28 -4.40
CA MET A 475 -33.79 35.83 -5.73
C MET A 475 -32.86 35.88 -6.96
N SER A 476 -32.81 34.89 -7.88
CA SER A 476 -33.31 33.50 -7.98
C SER A 476 -32.71 32.81 -9.25
N PHE A 477 -32.81 31.48 -9.27
CA PHE A 477 -32.41 30.42 -10.24
C PHE A 477 -32.49 30.67 -11.77
N SER A 478 -31.58 30.05 -12.56
CA SER A 478 -31.94 28.87 -13.40
C SER A 478 -30.75 28.18 -14.13
N ASN A 479 -30.68 26.86 -13.90
CA ASN A 479 -30.43 25.72 -14.79
C ASN A 479 -29.31 25.71 -15.85
N TYR A 480 -28.33 24.82 -15.67
CA TYR A 480 -28.18 23.62 -16.53
C TYR A 480 -27.53 22.49 -15.71
N CYS A 481 -28.18 21.32 -15.70
CA CYS A 481 -27.70 20.09 -15.09
C CYS A 481 -26.80 19.36 -16.08
N ASP A 482 -25.73 18.72 -15.58
CA ASP A 482 -25.42 17.35 -15.99
C ASP A 482 -24.71 16.60 -14.85
N ASP A 483 -25.23 15.40 -14.59
CA ASP A 483 -24.93 14.52 -13.47
C ASP A 483 -23.56 13.83 -13.62
N SER A 484 -22.76 13.77 -12.55
CA SER A 484 -22.13 12.53 -12.05
C SER A 484 -21.17 12.75 -10.86
N SER A 485 -21.20 11.77 -9.95
CA SER A 485 -20.21 11.42 -8.90
C SER A 485 -20.33 12.09 -7.51
N ILE A 486 -20.80 11.31 -6.54
CA ILE A 486 -20.66 11.55 -5.10
C ILE A 486 -20.43 10.19 -4.42
N ALA A 487 -19.25 9.99 -3.80
CA ALA A 487 -18.99 9.01 -2.75
C ALA A 487 -17.56 9.17 -2.17
N GLU A 488 -17.37 9.80 -1.01
CA GLU A 488 -16.13 9.74 -0.20
C GLU A 488 -16.33 10.50 1.11
N SER A 489 -15.94 9.96 2.28
CA SER A 489 -16.20 10.73 3.52
C SER A 489 -15.41 10.57 4.77
N SER A 490 -14.98 9.37 5.12
CA SER A 490 -14.23 9.23 6.36
C SER A 490 -12.82 9.84 6.17
N VAL A 491 -12.37 9.88 4.91
CA VAL A 491 -11.12 10.50 4.45
C VAL A 491 -11.26 11.99 4.15
N GLY A 492 -12.35 12.38 3.48
CA GLY A 492 -12.62 13.78 3.14
C GLY A 492 -12.71 14.64 4.40
N PHE A 493 -13.26 14.07 5.49
CA PHE A 493 -13.28 14.69 6.79
C PHE A 493 -11.88 15.01 7.33
N LEU A 494 -11.01 14.00 7.49
CA LEU A 494 -9.63 14.18 8.00
C LEU A 494 -8.78 15.12 7.14
N ALA A 495 -8.93 15.07 5.82
CA ALA A 495 -8.24 15.98 4.90
C ALA A 495 -8.75 17.43 4.99
N ASP A 496 -10.05 17.64 5.23
CA ASP A 496 -10.65 18.97 5.42
C ASP A 496 -10.32 19.56 6.80
N VAL A 497 -10.23 18.72 7.84
CA VAL A 497 -9.76 19.11 9.18
C VAL A 497 -8.31 19.62 9.14
N VAL A 498 -7.43 18.87 8.47
CA VAL A 498 -6.00 19.19 8.31
C VAL A 498 -5.78 20.38 7.37
N ARG A 499 -6.70 20.64 6.45
CA ARG A 499 -6.71 21.87 5.65
C ARG A 499 -7.01 23.12 6.47
N ARG A 500 -7.90 23.02 7.46
CA ARG A 500 -8.38 24.18 8.25
C ARG A 500 -7.46 24.62 9.38
N LEU A 501 -6.63 23.72 9.92
CA LEU A 501 -5.61 24.08 10.91
C LEU A 501 -4.27 24.23 10.21
N SER A 502 -3.75 25.45 10.13
CA SER A 502 -2.48 25.79 9.49
C SER A 502 -1.27 25.27 10.29
N LEU A 503 -1.21 23.96 10.58
CA LEU A 503 -0.24 23.28 11.42
C LEU A 503 1.03 22.88 10.63
N GLY A 504 1.88 23.81 10.18
CA GLY A 504 3.23 23.47 9.66
C GLY A 504 4.01 22.46 10.52
N ASP A 505 4.99 21.75 9.94
CA ASP A 505 5.82 20.62 10.44
C ASP A 505 5.07 19.42 11.09
N ALA A 506 3.99 19.64 11.83
CA ALA A 506 3.12 18.60 12.37
C ALA A 506 2.12 18.06 11.31
N LYS A 507 1.76 18.85 10.29
CA LYS A 507 0.89 18.45 9.16
C LYS A 507 1.51 17.39 8.27
N ASP A 508 2.82 17.45 8.02
CA ASP A 508 3.50 16.46 7.18
C ASP A 508 3.76 15.16 7.94
N SER A 509 4.03 15.25 9.24
CA SER A 509 4.13 14.08 10.11
C SER A 509 2.75 13.42 10.34
N PHE A 510 1.66 14.20 10.35
CA PHE A 510 0.26 13.74 10.44
C PHE A 510 -0.27 13.16 9.13
N LEU A 511 -0.01 13.80 7.99
CA LEU A 511 -0.39 13.29 6.68
C LEU A 511 0.43 12.06 6.28
N ASN A 512 1.70 11.95 6.68
CA ASN A 512 2.50 10.75 6.45
C ASN A 512 2.12 9.59 7.37
N LEU A 513 1.55 9.87 8.54
CA LEU A 513 1.03 8.84 9.46
C LEU A 513 -0.38 8.35 9.07
N ILE A 514 -1.18 9.17 8.39
CA ILE A 514 -2.59 8.86 8.06
C ILE A 514 -2.78 8.45 6.61
N LYS A 515 -1.86 8.79 5.70
CA LYS A 515 -1.89 8.31 4.31
C LYS A 515 -2.11 6.78 4.19
N PRO A 516 -1.55 5.90 5.05
CA PRO A 516 -1.89 4.48 5.00
C PRO A 516 -3.36 4.17 5.35
N ILE A 517 -3.93 4.89 6.33
CA ILE A 517 -5.29 4.73 6.85
C ILE A 517 -6.33 5.29 5.87
N VAL A 518 -6.00 6.40 5.21
CA VAL A 518 -6.84 7.15 4.28
C VAL A 518 -6.83 6.56 2.86
N MET A 519 -5.72 5.95 2.42
CA MET A 519 -5.61 5.40 1.06
C MET A 519 -6.46 4.15 0.78
N ALA A 520 -7.11 3.54 1.78
CA ALA A 520 -8.10 2.50 1.51
C ALA A 520 -9.45 3.03 1.00
N SER A 521 -9.66 4.34 0.93
CA SER A 521 -10.96 4.94 0.57
C SER A 521 -10.96 5.94 -0.60
N PHE A 522 -9.81 6.23 -1.23
CA PHE A 522 -9.76 7.10 -2.42
C PHE A 522 -9.28 6.31 -3.64
N LYS A 523 -10.21 5.84 -4.47
CA LYS A 523 -9.86 5.29 -5.80
C LYS A 523 -10.79 5.73 -6.93
N LYS A 524 -11.67 6.73 -6.72
CA LYS A 524 -12.60 7.19 -7.78
C LYS A 524 -13.02 8.67 -7.63
N MET A 525 -12.11 9.64 -7.68
CA MET A 525 -12.49 11.03 -8.02
C MET A 525 -11.25 11.91 -8.28
N THR A 526 -10.76 11.97 -9.52
CA THR A 526 -9.93 13.10 -9.99
C THR A 526 -10.05 13.26 -11.50
N LEU A 527 -11.24 13.67 -11.94
CA LEU A 527 -11.51 14.17 -13.30
C LEU A 527 -12.66 15.19 -13.17
N ALA A 528 -12.45 16.25 -12.38
CA ALA A 528 -13.42 17.36 -12.27
C ALA A 528 -12.90 18.65 -11.60
N LEU A 529 -11.74 18.66 -10.93
CA LEU A 529 -11.29 19.83 -10.14
C LEU A 529 -10.19 20.69 -10.77
N ALA A 530 -9.80 20.42 -12.02
CA ALA A 530 -8.78 21.21 -12.71
C ALA A 530 -9.30 22.52 -13.35
N SER A 531 -10.60 22.84 -13.25
CA SER A 531 -11.17 23.98 -13.99
C SER A 531 -11.44 25.25 -13.18
N LEU A 532 -11.21 25.30 -11.86
CA LEU A 532 -11.50 26.50 -11.07
C LEU A 532 -10.52 26.74 -9.91
N ALA A 533 -9.41 27.43 -10.20
CA ALA A 533 -8.79 28.33 -9.21
C ALA A 533 -8.43 29.67 -9.90
N PRO A 534 -8.75 30.82 -9.28
CA PRO A 534 -8.79 32.12 -9.94
C PRO A 534 -7.46 32.88 -9.85
N THR A 535 -7.28 33.78 -10.80
CA THR A 535 -6.45 34.98 -10.75
C THR A 535 -6.41 35.65 -9.37
N ALA A 536 -5.25 35.64 -8.71
CA ALA A 536 -4.58 36.81 -8.10
C ALA A 536 -3.55 36.35 -7.05
N LEU A 537 -2.30 36.20 -7.48
CA LEU A 537 -1.09 36.42 -6.67
C LEU A 537 0.08 36.51 -7.66
N ALA A 538 0.46 37.73 -8.05
CA ALA A 538 1.75 37.96 -8.68
C ALA A 538 2.81 37.78 -7.57
N SER A 539 3.30 36.55 -7.37
CA SER A 539 4.44 36.27 -6.52
C SER A 539 5.72 36.38 -7.33
N SER A 540 6.68 37.16 -6.85
CA SER A 540 8.04 37.29 -7.42
C SER A 540 8.66 35.92 -7.68
N ALA A 541 9.22 35.71 -8.86
CA ALA A 541 9.93 34.47 -9.22
C ALA A 541 11.08 34.18 -8.24
N PRO A 542 11.45 32.91 -8.01
CA PRO A 542 12.42 32.52 -6.99
C PRO A 542 13.87 32.85 -7.41
N GLU A 543 14.71 33.28 -6.47
CA GLU A 543 16.15 33.53 -6.73
C GLU A 543 16.89 32.25 -7.17
N LYS A 544 16.43 31.09 -6.68
CA LYS A 544 17.00 29.77 -6.98
C LYS A 544 15.89 28.75 -7.21
N MET A 545 16.05 27.91 -8.23
CA MET A 545 15.13 26.82 -8.55
C MET A 545 15.89 25.50 -8.62
N THR A 546 15.33 24.43 -8.04
CA THR A 546 15.91 23.09 -8.10
C THR A 546 15.15 22.23 -9.10
N VAL A 547 15.84 21.52 -9.98
CA VAL A 547 15.23 20.50 -10.87
C VAL A 547 15.89 19.14 -10.68
N GLY A 548 15.11 18.06 -10.78
CA GLY A 548 15.64 16.70 -10.88
C GLY A 548 15.92 16.34 -12.34
N VAL A 549 17.05 15.69 -12.64
CA VAL A 549 17.37 15.14 -13.96
C VAL A 549 17.40 13.62 -13.85
N ILE A 550 16.65 12.95 -14.73
CA ILE A 550 16.34 11.52 -14.62
C ILE A 550 16.28 10.90 -16.02
N GLY A 551 16.93 9.77 -16.24
CA GLY A 551 16.83 8.97 -17.46
C GLY A 551 16.62 7.52 -17.09
N ASP A 552 16.20 6.71 -18.06
CA ASP A 552 16.27 5.26 -17.96
C ASP A 552 15.37 4.74 -16.80
N PHE A 553 14.14 5.25 -16.73
CA PHE A 553 13.36 5.28 -15.48
C PHE A 553 11.97 4.62 -15.49
N GLY A 554 11.38 4.25 -16.63
CA GLY A 554 10.06 3.58 -16.68
C GLY A 554 10.12 2.07 -16.85
N TRP A 555 10.79 1.42 -15.92
CA TRP A 555 10.81 -0.04 -15.81
C TRP A 555 9.77 -0.53 -14.80
N THR A 556 8.77 -1.33 -15.22
CA THR A 556 7.78 -1.93 -14.31
C THR A 556 7.60 -3.42 -14.51
N GLY A 557 8.68 -4.18 -14.29
CA GLY A 557 8.57 -5.62 -14.35
C GLY A 557 8.01 -6.09 -15.70
N PHE A 558 8.61 -5.61 -16.76
CA PHE A 558 8.41 -6.22 -18.06
C PHE A 558 8.72 -7.72 -18.00
N GLN A 559 8.02 -8.53 -18.81
CA GLN A 559 8.32 -9.96 -18.97
C GLN A 559 8.61 -10.16 -20.46
N PRO A 560 9.89 -10.35 -20.84
CA PRO A 560 10.23 -10.50 -22.24
C PRO A 560 9.66 -11.82 -22.79
N ALA A 561 9.63 -11.96 -24.12
CA ALA A 561 9.14 -13.15 -24.80
C ALA A 561 9.72 -14.47 -24.22
N PRO A 562 8.99 -15.61 -24.23
CA PRO A 562 9.52 -16.86 -23.68
C PRO A 562 10.82 -17.31 -24.39
N LEU A 563 11.79 -17.87 -23.64
CA LEU A 563 13.03 -18.39 -24.23
C LEU A 563 12.78 -19.45 -25.31
N SER A 564 11.76 -20.28 -25.13
CA SER A 564 11.36 -21.26 -26.15
C SER A 564 10.90 -20.59 -27.44
N PHE A 565 10.24 -19.42 -27.36
CA PHE A 565 9.89 -18.66 -28.55
C PHE A 565 11.15 -18.09 -29.22
N CYS A 566 12.01 -17.41 -28.46
CA CYS A 566 13.22 -16.77 -28.99
C CYS A 566 14.22 -17.77 -29.57
N ASN A 567 14.38 -18.94 -28.95
CA ASN A 567 15.39 -19.92 -29.36
C ASN A 567 14.85 -20.94 -30.38
N ASP A 568 13.57 -21.34 -30.29
CA ASP A 568 13.06 -22.44 -31.10
C ASP A 568 12.13 -22.00 -32.23
N VAL A 569 11.37 -20.92 -32.03
CA VAL A 569 10.33 -20.47 -32.96
C VAL A 569 10.85 -19.34 -33.85
N MET A 570 11.44 -18.30 -33.27
CA MET A 570 11.93 -17.13 -33.99
C MET A 570 12.92 -17.50 -35.12
N PRO A 571 13.91 -18.39 -34.93
CA PRO A 571 14.80 -18.80 -36.02
C PRO A 571 14.08 -19.50 -37.17
N ARG A 572 12.98 -20.22 -36.89
CA ARG A 572 12.16 -20.88 -37.93
C ARG A 572 11.34 -19.86 -38.70
N LEU A 573 10.74 -18.89 -38.02
CA LEU A 573 10.02 -17.79 -38.66
C LEU A 573 10.95 -17.00 -39.59
N ILE A 574 12.19 -16.72 -39.15
CA ILE A 574 13.21 -16.08 -39.97
C ILE A 574 13.58 -16.97 -41.17
N ALA A 575 13.77 -18.28 -40.96
CA ALA A 575 14.05 -19.22 -42.06
C ALA A 575 12.89 -19.33 -43.07
N GLU A 576 11.66 -19.12 -42.63
CA GLU A 576 10.46 -19.05 -43.47
C GLU A 576 10.21 -17.65 -44.07
N ASN A 577 11.13 -16.71 -43.85
CA ASN A 577 11.06 -15.34 -44.36
C ASN A 577 9.83 -14.56 -43.86
N ILE A 578 9.40 -14.83 -42.63
CA ILE A 578 8.31 -14.12 -41.94
C ILE A 578 8.89 -12.90 -41.22
N THR A 579 8.33 -11.72 -41.48
CA THR A 579 8.70 -10.48 -40.79
C THR A 579 8.19 -10.48 -39.36
N ILE A 580 9.11 -10.37 -38.41
CA ILE A 580 8.82 -10.31 -36.97
C ILE A 580 8.80 -8.83 -36.55
N PRO A 581 7.81 -8.35 -35.75
CA PRO A 581 7.81 -6.98 -35.23
C PRO A 581 9.09 -6.67 -34.45
N ARG A 582 9.58 -5.42 -34.54
CA ARG A 582 10.81 -4.99 -33.85
C ARG A 582 10.74 -5.15 -32.33
N GLU A 583 9.60 -4.83 -31.73
CA GLU A 583 9.30 -5.10 -30.31
C GLU A 583 9.59 -6.56 -29.92
N VAL A 584 9.14 -7.54 -30.73
CA VAL A 584 9.34 -8.96 -30.43
C VAL A 584 10.80 -9.38 -30.65
N GLN A 585 11.52 -8.72 -31.57
CA GLN A 585 12.96 -8.94 -31.76
C GLN A 585 13.74 -8.40 -30.55
N ASN A 586 13.39 -7.21 -30.06
CA ASN A 586 13.99 -6.57 -28.89
C ASN A 586 13.80 -7.43 -27.64
N ASP A 587 12.59 -7.94 -27.42
CA ASP A 587 12.28 -8.88 -26.32
C ASP A 587 13.15 -10.15 -26.30
N CYS A 588 13.70 -10.53 -27.46
CA CYS A 588 14.54 -11.69 -27.62
C CYS A 588 16.04 -11.38 -27.56
N ASP A 589 16.44 -10.12 -27.35
CA ASP A 589 17.85 -9.74 -27.20
C ASP A 589 18.47 -10.37 -25.93
N PRO A 590 19.58 -11.12 -26.04
CA PRO A 590 20.19 -11.77 -24.88
C PRO A 590 20.74 -10.82 -23.81
N GLY A 591 21.18 -9.62 -24.19
CA GLY A 591 21.71 -8.59 -23.29
C GLY A 591 20.61 -8.03 -22.41
N ASP A 592 19.56 -7.51 -23.05
CA ASP A 592 18.39 -6.93 -22.36
C ASP A 592 17.77 -7.95 -21.39
N ARG A 593 17.67 -9.22 -21.82
CA ARG A 593 17.15 -10.32 -21.00
C ARG A 593 18.01 -10.69 -19.81
N ALA A 594 19.34 -10.56 -19.91
CA ALA A 594 20.25 -10.85 -18.80
C ALA A 594 20.12 -9.80 -17.68
N ALA A 595 19.89 -8.54 -18.06
CA ALA A 595 19.73 -7.44 -17.12
C ALA A 595 18.26 -7.23 -16.64
N VAL A 596 17.25 -7.84 -17.28
CA VAL A 596 15.87 -7.98 -16.73
C VAL A 596 15.89 -8.53 -15.29
N SER A 597 16.76 -9.50 -14.97
CA SER A 597 16.91 -10.04 -13.61
C SER A 597 17.51 -9.04 -12.61
N ASN A 598 18.42 -8.17 -13.07
CA ASN A 598 19.08 -7.16 -12.23
C ASN A 598 18.13 -5.99 -11.91
N ALA A 599 17.33 -5.54 -12.88
CA ALA A 599 16.25 -4.59 -12.63
C ALA A 599 15.16 -5.18 -11.70
N THR A 600 14.89 -6.49 -11.83
CA THR A 600 13.97 -7.22 -10.94
C THR A 600 14.52 -7.37 -9.50
N ALA A 601 15.81 -7.18 -9.27
CA ALA A 601 16.43 -7.34 -7.95
C ALA A 601 16.05 -6.23 -6.96
N LEU A 602 15.45 -5.11 -7.40
CA LEU A 602 15.00 -4.02 -6.53
C LEU A 602 13.60 -3.48 -6.82
N GLN A 603 13.00 -3.79 -7.97
CA GLN A 603 11.63 -3.38 -8.30
C GLN A 603 10.63 -4.52 -8.05
N GLY A 604 10.11 -4.54 -6.82
CA GLY A 604 9.06 -5.48 -6.41
C GLY A 604 7.74 -5.25 -7.15
N LYS A 605 7.58 -5.87 -8.34
CA LYS A 605 6.30 -6.05 -9.06
C LYS A 605 5.12 -6.31 -8.10
N PHE A 606 4.23 -5.35 -7.91
CA PHE A 606 2.94 -5.54 -7.25
C PHE A 606 1.85 -4.89 -8.13
N GLN A 607 1.18 -5.71 -8.94
CA GLN A 607 0.09 -5.34 -9.86
C GLN A 607 -1.02 -4.56 -9.12
N TYR A 608 -1.35 -3.34 -9.58
CA TYR A 608 -2.07 -2.29 -8.83
C TYR A 608 -3.60 -2.43 -8.68
N SER A 609 -4.22 -3.55 -9.03
CA SER A 609 -5.69 -3.62 -9.09
C SER A 609 -6.40 -4.09 -7.82
N ARG A 610 -5.70 -4.58 -6.81
CA ARG A 610 -6.32 -4.99 -5.53
C ARG A 610 -5.23 -5.04 -4.46
N LEU A 611 -5.35 -4.49 -3.25
CA LEU A 611 -4.50 -4.82 -2.09
C LEU A 611 -5.00 -4.16 -0.83
N SER A 612 -5.00 -4.95 0.24
CA SER A 612 -5.24 -4.54 1.60
C SER A 612 -4.10 -3.66 2.13
N MET A 613 -4.47 -2.76 3.03
CA MET A 613 -3.64 -1.74 3.69
C MET A 613 -2.35 -2.28 4.33
N PHE A 614 -2.27 -3.59 4.56
CA PHE A 614 -1.12 -4.24 5.19
C PHE A 614 0.11 -4.44 4.28
N ALA A 615 -0.05 -4.49 2.95
CA ALA A 615 1.09 -4.66 2.04
C ALA A 615 1.92 -3.37 1.87
N LEU A 616 1.44 -2.24 2.38
CA LEU A 616 2.17 -0.98 2.38
C LEU A 616 3.22 -0.90 3.51
N LEU A 617 3.19 -1.82 4.49
CA LEU A 617 3.97 -1.69 5.73
C LEU A 617 5.07 -2.76 5.94
N THR A 618 5.22 -3.74 5.06
CA THR A 618 6.29 -4.78 5.19
C THR A 618 7.47 -4.68 4.22
N LEU A 619 7.59 -3.63 3.38
CA LEU A 619 8.78 -3.42 2.55
C LEU A 619 9.25 -1.96 2.59
N GLY A 620 10.01 -1.61 3.61
CA GLY A 620 10.94 -0.47 3.60
C GLY A 620 12.21 -0.78 2.82
N THR A 621 12.07 -1.44 1.67
CA THR A 621 13.11 -1.71 0.67
C THR A 621 12.41 -1.62 -0.69
N ALA A 622 12.79 -0.85 -1.71
CA ALA A 622 13.80 0.17 -1.91
C ALA A 622 13.69 0.49 -3.42
N ASP A 623 12.61 1.16 -3.86
CA ASP A 623 12.47 1.53 -5.29
C ASP A 623 13.05 2.94 -5.52
N THR A 624 13.84 3.10 -6.59
CA THR A 624 14.56 4.32 -6.92
C THR A 624 13.62 5.52 -7.07
N ALA A 625 12.40 5.32 -7.59
CA ALA A 625 11.38 6.37 -7.67
C ALA A 625 11.04 6.98 -6.29
N ALA A 626 10.93 6.15 -5.25
CA ALA A 626 10.66 6.62 -3.89
C ALA A 626 11.87 7.34 -3.27
N TYR A 627 13.09 6.92 -3.61
CA TYR A 627 14.32 7.61 -3.23
C TYR A 627 14.39 9.01 -3.86
N ILE A 628 14.15 9.10 -5.18
CA ILE A 628 14.07 10.37 -5.92
C ILE A 628 13.04 11.30 -5.27
N GLY A 629 11.84 10.78 -4.97
CA GLY A 629 10.78 11.54 -4.31
C GLY A 629 11.21 12.14 -2.98
N LYS A 630 11.89 11.37 -2.12
CA LYS A 630 12.40 11.86 -0.83
C LYS A 630 13.49 12.92 -1.00
N VAL A 631 14.42 12.74 -1.95
CA VAL A 631 15.50 13.71 -2.17
C VAL A 631 14.90 15.01 -2.70
N CYS A 632 13.99 14.92 -3.66
CA CYS A 632 13.33 16.10 -4.23
C CYS A 632 12.37 16.81 -3.28
N GLU A 633 11.76 16.10 -2.33
CA GLU A 633 11.00 16.72 -1.23
C GLU A 633 11.93 17.52 -0.31
N LYS A 634 13.10 16.98 0.06
CA LYS A 634 14.14 17.69 0.84
C LYS A 634 14.70 18.90 0.09
N LYS A 635 14.86 18.79 -1.23
CA LYS A 635 15.46 19.81 -2.10
C LYS A 635 14.45 20.82 -2.66
N ASN A 636 13.15 20.59 -2.44
CA ASN A 636 12.05 21.35 -3.02
C ASN A 636 12.16 21.46 -4.56
N CYS A 637 12.31 20.31 -5.25
CA CYS A 637 12.38 20.28 -6.71
C CYS A 637 11.11 20.90 -7.32
N SER A 638 11.29 21.83 -8.26
CA SER A 638 10.23 22.56 -8.93
C SER A 638 9.79 21.89 -10.24
N ALA A 639 10.68 21.10 -10.84
CA ALA A 639 10.43 20.35 -12.08
C ALA A 639 11.37 19.15 -12.19
N PHE A 640 11.08 18.27 -13.14
CA PHE A 640 11.93 17.16 -13.56
C PHE A 640 12.29 17.28 -15.04
N VAL A 641 13.48 16.86 -15.41
CA VAL A 641 14.04 16.86 -16.75
C VAL A 641 14.37 15.41 -17.11
N SER A 642 13.60 14.82 -18.02
CA SER A 642 13.87 13.47 -18.51
C SER A 642 14.97 13.50 -19.57
N VAL A 643 15.87 12.53 -19.58
CA VAL A 643 16.89 12.35 -20.61
C VAL A 643 16.70 11.06 -21.41
N GLY A 644 15.45 10.63 -21.58
CA GLY A 644 15.08 9.50 -22.45
C GLY A 644 15.01 8.15 -21.76
N ASP A 645 14.64 7.15 -22.56
CA ASP A 645 14.26 5.80 -22.12
C ASP A 645 13.23 5.84 -21.01
N ASN A 646 12.13 6.50 -21.37
CA ASN A 646 11.02 6.67 -20.47
C ASN A 646 10.29 5.35 -20.22
N PHE A 647 10.32 4.38 -21.16
CA PHE A 647 9.64 3.10 -20.99
C PHE A 647 10.42 1.90 -21.56
N TYR A 648 10.79 0.95 -20.69
CA TYR A 648 11.48 -0.28 -21.10
C TYR A 648 10.60 -1.52 -21.25
N ASP A 649 10.83 -2.38 -22.24
CA ASP A 649 12.00 -2.37 -23.14
C ASP A 649 11.72 -1.84 -24.56
N SER A 650 10.45 -1.67 -24.93
CA SER A 650 10.06 -1.24 -26.29
C SER A 650 9.01 -0.13 -26.28
N GLY A 651 9.15 0.83 -25.36
CA GLY A 651 8.29 2.00 -25.34
C GLY A 651 6.83 1.71 -24.99
N VAL A 652 5.97 2.67 -25.29
CA VAL A 652 4.50 2.55 -25.21
C VAL A 652 3.87 2.80 -26.58
N ASP A 653 2.61 2.43 -26.77
CA ASP A 653 1.87 2.69 -28.01
C ASP A 653 0.36 2.73 -27.79
N PHE A 654 -0.37 2.94 -28.90
CA PHE A 654 -1.83 2.94 -28.98
C PHE A 654 -2.46 1.54 -28.90
N THR A 655 -1.90 0.65 -28.10
CA THR A 655 -2.53 -0.63 -27.75
C THR A 655 -3.03 -0.60 -26.31
N THR A 656 -3.95 -1.49 -25.96
CA THR A 656 -4.36 -1.65 -24.55
C THR A 656 -3.16 -1.98 -23.65
N ALA A 657 -2.18 -2.73 -24.17
CA ALA A 657 -0.95 -3.03 -23.43
C ALA A 657 -0.09 -1.76 -23.24
N GLY A 658 0.11 -0.96 -24.29
CA GLY A 658 0.84 0.30 -24.22
C GLY A 658 0.21 1.33 -23.28
N ILE A 659 -1.13 1.50 -23.33
CA ILE A 659 -1.86 2.39 -22.42
C ILE A 659 -1.72 1.93 -20.96
N ASN A 660 -1.89 0.63 -20.70
CA ASN A 660 -1.71 0.09 -19.34
C ASN A 660 -0.26 0.24 -18.87
N ARG A 661 0.72 0.06 -19.75
CA ARG A 661 2.14 0.25 -19.43
C ARG A 661 2.44 1.70 -19.08
N PHE A 662 1.87 2.67 -19.80
CA PHE A 662 1.95 4.08 -19.42
C PHE A 662 1.34 4.34 -18.04
N GLN A 663 0.15 3.79 -17.77
CA GLN A 663 -0.47 3.92 -16.44
C GLN A 663 0.43 3.35 -15.34
N GLU A 664 1.00 2.17 -15.53
CA GLU A 664 1.79 1.48 -14.51
C GLU A 664 3.19 2.08 -14.33
N ALA A 665 3.90 2.34 -15.42
CA ALA A 665 5.30 2.78 -15.42
C ALA A 665 5.48 4.29 -15.28
N TRP A 666 4.43 5.07 -15.50
CA TRP A 666 4.47 6.51 -15.32
C TRP A 666 3.50 6.97 -14.23
N VAL A 667 2.20 6.86 -14.48
CA VAL A 667 1.16 7.51 -13.65
C VAL A 667 1.16 6.93 -12.23
N ASP A 668 1.26 5.62 -12.10
CA ASP A 668 1.20 4.93 -10.81
C ASP A 668 2.54 4.96 -10.06
N MET A 669 3.66 4.96 -10.80
CA MET A 669 5.01 4.91 -10.23
C MET A 669 5.48 6.26 -9.68
N TYR A 670 5.31 7.33 -10.45
CA TYR A 670 5.69 8.68 -10.04
C TYR A 670 4.46 9.43 -9.57
N ARG A 671 4.04 9.22 -8.32
CA ARG A 671 2.89 9.92 -7.72
C ARG A 671 3.15 10.24 -6.25
N GLY A 672 2.46 11.25 -5.73
CA GLY A 672 2.60 11.72 -4.37
C GLY A 672 3.72 12.74 -4.19
N GLY A 673 3.50 13.69 -3.27
CA GLY A 673 4.52 14.66 -2.86
C GLY A 673 4.93 15.58 -4.00
N VAL A 674 6.25 15.73 -4.22
CA VAL A 674 6.82 16.58 -5.27
C VAL A 674 6.37 16.18 -6.68
N PHE A 675 6.08 14.89 -6.91
CA PHE A 675 5.69 14.39 -8.23
C PHE A 675 4.29 14.85 -8.67
N ASP A 676 3.39 15.20 -7.76
CA ASP A 676 2.00 15.57 -8.12
C ASP A 676 1.88 16.97 -8.73
N HIS A 677 2.91 17.80 -8.55
CA HIS A 677 2.87 19.21 -8.92
C HIS A 677 4.03 19.66 -9.80
N ALA A 678 5.13 18.88 -9.83
CA ALA A 678 6.26 19.15 -10.70
C ALA A 678 5.91 18.81 -12.16
N THR A 679 6.26 19.70 -13.07
CA THR A 679 6.26 19.42 -14.51
C THR A 679 7.46 18.55 -14.87
N TRP A 680 7.26 17.58 -15.75
CA TRP A 680 8.32 16.73 -16.29
C TRP A 680 8.53 17.05 -17.77
N TYR A 681 9.70 17.60 -18.08
CA TYR A 681 10.10 17.93 -19.44
C TYR A 681 10.73 16.70 -20.09
N GLN A 682 10.02 16.11 -21.04
CA GLN A 682 10.33 14.79 -21.57
C GLN A 682 11.29 14.82 -22.76
N CYS A 683 12.11 13.78 -22.85
CA CYS A 683 12.98 13.48 -23.99
C CYS A 683 12.75 12.01 -24.37
N LEU A 684 12.87 11.66 -25.65
CA LEU A 684 12.78 10.27 -26.10
C LEU A 684 14.16 9.60 -26.02
N GLY A 685 14.18 8.31 -25.72
CA GLY A 685 15.33 7.42 -25.92
C GLY A 685 15.06 6.29 -26.91
N ASN A 686 16.06 5.45 -27.11
CA ASN A 686 15.98 4.39 -28.12
C ASN A 686 14.93 3.34 -27.82
N HIS A 687 14.62 3.09 -26.54
CA HIS A 687 13.56 2.16 -26.18
C HIS A 687 12.17 2.73 -26.47
N ASP A 688 12.00 4.06 -26.43
CA ASP A 688 10.73 4.75 -26.67
C ASP A 688 10.32 4.71 -28.16
N VAL A 689 11.28 4.60 -29.07
CA VAL A 689 11.05 4.63 -30.53
C VAL A 689 10.97 3.25 -31.19
N VAL A 690 11.11 2.15 -30.45
CA VAL A 690 11.11 0.77 -30.99
C VAL A 690 9.84 0.46 -31.80
N LYS A 691 8.69 0.93 -31.33
CA LYS A 691 7.39 0.75 -32.00
C LYS A 691 7.18 1.68 -33.20
N GLY A 692 8.14 2.57 -33.47
CA GLY A 692 8.09 3.55 -34.54
C GLY A 692 7.14 4.71 -34.23
N GLN A 693 6.49 5.25 -35.27
CA GLN A 693 5.67 6.46 -35.16
C GLN A 693 4.58 6.37 -34.10
N SER A 694 4.02 5.17 -33.84
CA SER A 694 2.97 5.00 -32.84
C SER A 694 3.46 5.26 -31.41
N GLY A 695 4.70 4.90 -31.08
CA GLY A 695 5.28 5.19 -29.76
C GLY A 695 5.63 6.65 -29.60
N VAL A 696 6.26 7.22 -30.63
CA VAL A 696 6.56 8.66 -30.69
C VAL A 696 5.30 9.49 -30.55
N ASP A 697 4.25 9.19 -31.31
CA ASP A 697 2.97 9.90 -31.22
C ASP A 697 2.30 9.71 -29.86
N PHE A 698 2.46 8.54 -29.24
CA PHE A 698 1.92 8.30 -27.90
C PHE A 698 2.57 9.26 -26.90
N GLU A 699 3.89 9.33 -26.85
CA GLU A 699 4.61 10.14 -25.87
C GLU A 699 4.57 11.65 -26.16
N THR A 700 4.56 12.05 -27.43
CA THR A 700 4.58 13.48 -27.83
C THR A 700 3.18 14.11 -27.89
N LYS A 701 2.13 13.32 -28.16
CA LYS A 701 0.77 13.85 -28.41
C LYS A 701 -0.28 13.32 -27.45
N VAL A 702 -0.17 12.08 -26.98
CA VAL A 702 -1.20 11.46 -26.12
C VAL A 702 -0.88 11.55 -24.65
N ALA A 703 0.35 11.23 -24.26
CA ALA A 703 0.77 11.31 -22.87
C ALA A 703 0.53 12.70 -22.24
N PRO A 704 0.76 13.84 -22.94
CA PRO A 704 0.39 15.17 -22.43
C PRO A 704 -1.12 15.38 -22.22
N LEU A 705 -1.97 14.66 -22.97
CA LEU A 705 -3.43 14.66 -22.79
C LEU A 705 -3.86 13.70 -21.68
N TYR A 706 -3.09 12.64 -21.45
CA TYR A 706 -3.37 11.62 -20.45
C TYR A 706 -2.99 12.10 -19.04
N ASP A 707 -1.84 12.76 -18.89
CA ASP A 707 -1.34 13.29 -17.62
C ASP A 707 -0.65 14.64 -17.84
N SER A 708 -1.19 15.70 -17.24
CA SER A 708 -0.69 17.08 -17.44
C SER A 708 0.73 17.32 -16.93
N ARG A 709 1.28 16.38 -16.15
CA ARG A 709 2.67 16.46 -15.67
C ARG A 709 3.66 16.07 -16.75
N TRP A 710 3.23 15.23 -17.71
CA TRP A 710 4.02 14.80 -18.85
C TRP A 710 4.06 15.92 -19.91
N TYR A 711 5.14 16.70 -19.93
CA TYR A 711 5.28 17.82 -20.84
C TYR A 711 6.20 17.48 -22.02
N PHE A 712 5.64 17.56 -23.22
CA PHE A 712 6.35 17.30 -24.48
C PHE A 712 6.14 18.47 -25.47
N GLY A 713 6.41 19.69 -25.00
CA GLY A 713 6.17 20.91 -25.79
C GLY A 713 4.70 21.12 -26.15
N THR A 714 4.43 22.04 -27.08
CA THR A 714 3.08 22.35 -27.58
C THR A 714 2.87 22.01 -29.05
N THR A 715 3.93 21.61 -29.75
CA THR A 715 3.91 21.28 -31.18
C THR A 715 3.67 19.79 -31.44
N GLY A 716 3.78 18.94 -30.42
CA GLY A 716 3.67 17.48 -30.57
C GLY A 716 4.78 16.89 -31.42
N GLU A 717 5.95 17.54 -31.43
CA GLU A 717 7.16 17.11 -32.12
C GLU A 717 8.14 16.50 -31.10
N PRO A 718 9.02 15.56 -31.53
CA PRO A 718 9.98 14.89 -30.64
C PRO A 718 11.17 15.80 -30.25
N TYR A 719 11.16 17.07 -30.68
CA TYR A 719 12.12 18.10 -30.31
C TYR A 719 11.38 19.42 -30.05
N TYR A 720 11.80 20.14 -29.00
CA TYR A 720 11.16 21.38 -28.59
C TYR A 720 12.10 22.20 -27.69
N THR A 721 11.66 23.38 -27.24
CA THR A 721 12.42 24.21 -26.31
C THR A 721 11.51 24.79 -25.24
N TYR A 722 12.07 25.04 -24.05
CA TYR A 722 11.37 25.67 -22.94
C TYR A 722 12.36 26.47 -22.08
N ASP A 723 11.83 27.46 -21.35
CA ASP A 723 12.61 28.28 -20.42
C ASP A 723 12.17 28.02 -18.98
N LEU A 724 13.14 27.94 -18.08
CA LEU A 724 12.93 28.12 -16.65
C LEU A 724 13.36 29.54 -16.26
N LYS A 725 12.47 30.26 -15.56
CA LYS A 725 12.69 31.67 -15.19
C LYS A 725 12.71 31.83 -13.67
N GLY A 726 13.85 32.27 -13.15
CA GLY A 726 14.00 32.70 -11.78
C GLY A 726 13.70 34.19 -11.60
N ALA A 727 14.03 34.73 -10.42
CA ALA A 727 13.87 36.14 -10.08
C ALA A 727 14.56 37.08 -11.08
N ASP A 728 15.77 36.71 -11.50
CA ASP A 728 16.68 37.56 -12.25
C ASP A 728 17.61 36.79 -13.21
N TRP A 729 17.23 35.55 -13.54
CA TRP A 729 17.94 34.67 -14.48
C TRP A 729 16.96 33.84 -15.31
N THR A 730 17.42 33.40 -16.48
CA THR A 730 16.71 32.44 -17.34
C THR A 730 17.63 31.28 -17.71
N ALA A 731 17.07 30.08 -17.79
CA ALA A 731 17.71 28.90 -18.34
C ALA A 731 16.90 28.36 -19.51
N THR A 732 17.48 28.33 -20.70
CA THR A 732 16.87 27.75 -21.90
C THR A 732 17.29 26.30 -22.04
N PHE A 733 16.32 25.41 -22.17
CA PHE A 733 16.50 24.00 -22.48
C PHE A 733 16.05 23.74 -23.90
N VAL A 734 16.86 23.01 -24.65
CA VAL A 734 16.52 22.55 -26.00
C VAL A 734 16.56 21.03 -26.00
N VAL A 735 15.40 20.43 -26.26
CA VAL A 735 15.20 18.99 -26.35
C VAL A 735 15.34 18.58 -27.81
N VAL A 736 16.14 17.55 -28.05
CA VAL A 736 16.31 16.95 -29.38
C VAL A 736 16.14 15.43 -29.30
N ASP A 737 15.62 14.85 -30.37
CA ASP A 737 15.60 13.41 -30.55
C ASP A 737 16.93 12.95 -31.14
N SER A 738 17.77 12.37 -30.26
CA SER A 738 19.09 11.86 -30.62
C SER A 738 19.07 10.60 -31.47
N ASP A 739 17.98 9.82 -31.47
CA ASP A 739 17.85 8.59 -32.24
C ASP A 739 17.98 8.82 -33.75
N CYS A 740 17.61 10.03 -34.20
CA CYS A 740 17.75 10.45 -35.59
C CYS A 740 19.21 10.60 -36.04
N PHE A 741 20.17 10.66 -35.13
CA PHE A 741 21.57 10.82 -35.49
C PHE A 741 22.29 9.48 -35.66
N ILE A 742 21.78 8.43 -35.02
CA ILE A 742 22.48 7.17 -34.85
C ILE A 742 22.54 6.37 -36.16
N GLU A 743 23.75 6.20 -36.71
CA GLU A 743 23.95 5.55 -38.02
C GLU A 743 23.63 4.05 -37.95
N LYS A 744 23.98 3.38 -36.84
CA LYS A 744 23.69 1.95 -36.62
C LYS A 744 22.18 1.64 -36.68
N TYR A 745 21.31 2.62 -36.44
CA TYR A 745 19.86 2.42 -36.53
C TYR A 745 19.33 2.36 -37.96
N GLN A 746 20.15 2.67 -38.96
CA GLN A 746 19.78 2.58 -40.37
C GLN A 746 20.05 1.17 -40.94
N GLU A 747 20.78 0.33 -40.20
CA GLU A 747 21.06 -1.04 -40.59
C GLU A 747 19.81 -1.93 -40.40
N SER A 748 19.51 -2.78 -41.37
CA SER A 748 18.35 -3.69 -41.30
C SER A 748 18.40 -4.68 -40.12
N THR A 749 19.60 -4.93 -39.61
CA THR A 749 19.90 -5.75 -38.44
C THR A 749 19.60 -5.07 -37.11
N SER A 750 19.45 -3.75 -37.07
CA SER A 750 19.12 -3.03 -35.85
C SER A 750 17.66 -3.23 -35.45
N VAL A 751 17.43 -3.52 -34.16
CA VAL A 751 16.10 -3.60 -33.56
C VAL A 751 15.37 -2.26 -33.53
N TYR A 752 16.12 -1.14 -33.55
CA TYR A 752 15.59 0.22 -33.62
C TYR A 752 15.32 0.70 -35.05
N GLN A 753 15.70 -0.10 -36.06
CA GLN A 753 15.46 0.26 -37.46
C GLN A 753 13.96 0.12 -37.77
N ASN A 754 13.32 1.25 -38.04
CA ASN A 754 11.93 1.33 -38.45
C ASN A 754 11.68 2.56 -39.35
N GLU A 755 10.45 2.74 -39.80
CA GLU A 755 10.09 3.84 -40.71
C GLU A 755 10.32 5.23 -40.09
N TYR A 756 10.08 5.37 -38.78
CA TYR A 756 10.28 6.62 -38.06
C TYR A 756 11.77 6.98 -38.01
N THR A 757 12.61 6.07 -37.50
CA THR A 757 14.07 6.32 -37.37
C THR A 757 14.73 6.55 -38.73
N THR A 758 14.24 5.89 -39.80
CA THR A 758 14.69 6.14 -41.18
C THR A 758 14.36 7.56 -41.64
N LYS A 759 13.11 8.01 -41.46
CA LYS A 759 12.67 9.34 -41.90
C LYS A 759 13.33 10.45 -41.09
N CYS A 760 13.41 10.28 -39.78
CA CYS A 760 13.96 11.29 -38.90
C CYS A 760 15.48 11.42 -39.09
N HIS A 761 16.19 10.32 -39.39
CA HIS A 761 17.60 10.36 -39.75
C HIS A 761 17.88 11.13 -41.05
N GLN A 762 17.03 10.98 -42.06
CA GLN A 762 17.10 11.78 -43.29
C GLN A 762 16.88 13.28 -43.02
N ALA A 763 16.16 13.62 -41.95
CA ALA A 763 15.80 14.99 -41.59
C ALA A 763 16.62 15.57 -40.41
N ARG A 764 17.64 14.86 -39.91
CA ARG A 764 18.36 15.20 -38.66
C ARG A 764 18.97 16.61 -38.64
N ASP A 765 19.41 17.13 -39.79
CA ASP A 765 19.95 18.49 -39.92
C ASP A 765 18.92 19.56 -39.53
N THR A 766 17.63 19.25 -39.63
CA THR A 766 16.54 20.12 -39.15
C THR A 766 16.65 20.34 -37.64
N GLN A 767 16.99 19.30 -36.87
CA GLN A 767 17.16 19.41 -35.42
C GLN A 767 18.46 20.16 -35.05
N VAL A 768 19.52 20.01 -35.85
CA VAL A 768 20.75 20.81 -35.69
C VAL A 768 20.45 22.31 -35.92
N ALA A 769 19.74 22.64 -36.99
CA ALA A 769 19.34 24.01 -37.29
C ALA A 769 18.37 24.56 -36.23
N PHE A 770 17.47 23.73 -35.69
CA PHE A 770 16.58 24.09 -34.60
C PHE A 770 17.37 24.44 -33.33
N LEU A 771 18.33 23.62 -32.93
CA LEU A 771 19.20 23.87 -31.78
C LEU A 771 20.04 25.14 -31.98
N GLU A 772 20.69 25.30 -33.14
CA GLU A 772 21.48 26.49 -33.44
C GLU A 772 20.63 27.75 -33.37
N LYS A 773 19.42 27.71 -33.94
CA LYS A 773 18.49 28.84 -33.87
C LYS A 773 18.06 29.14 -32.43
N ALA A 774 17.62 28.13 -31.67
CA ALA A 774 17.15 28.31 -30.30
C ALA A 774 18.26 28.87 -29.38
N PHE A 775 19.50 28.37 -29.53
CA PHE A 775 20.63 28.88 -28.77
C PHE A 775 21.11 30.26 -29.23
N ALA A 776 21.02 30.58 -30.52
CA ALA A 776 21.36 31.91 -31.03
C ALA A 776 20.34 32.97 -30.60
N GLU A 777 19.05 32.64 -30.60
CA GLU A 777 17.96 33.58 -30.24
C GLU A 777 17.76 33.74 -28.72
N SER A 778 18.29 32.83 -27.90
CA SER A 778 18.14 32.88 -26.44
C SER A 778 19.15 33.82 -25.77
N GLU A 779 18.64 34.74 -24.96
CA GLU A 779 19.39 35.63 -24.07
C GLU A 779 19.66 35.03 -22.67
N ALA A 780 19.27 33.78 -22.44
CA ALA A 780 19.37 33.11 -21.16
C ALA A 780 20.82 33.00 -20.66
N GLU A 781 21.01 33.16 -19.34
CA GLU A 781 22.29 32.95 -18.66
C GLU A 781 22.77 31.50 -18.79
N TRP A 782 21.84 30.55 -18.81
CA TRP A 782 22.12 29.12 -18.90
C TRP A 782 21.46 28.51 -20.14
N LYS A 783 22.20 27.65 -20.85
CA LYS A 783 21.72 26.93 -22.04
C LYS A 783 22.03 25.46 -21.90
N PHE A 784 21.00 24.62 -21.97
CA PHE A 784 21.10 23.17 -21.81
C PHE A 784 20.63 22.47 -23.08
N LEU A 785 21.45 21.54 -23.57
CA LEU A 785 21.01 20.53 -24.53
C LEU A 785 20.54 19.30 -23.76
N GLN A 786 19.30 18.90 -23.99
CA GLN A 786 18.67 17.71 -23.41
C GLN A 786 18.48 16.69 -24.53
N LEU A 787 19.15 15.55 -24.42
CA LEU A 787 19.06 14.45 -25.36
C LEU A 787 19.22 13.11 -24.63
N HIS A 788 19.07 11.98 -25.32
CA HIS A 788 19.30 10.67 -24.71
C HIS A 788 20.73 10.15 -24.93
N HIS A 789 21.20 10.07 -26.17
CA HIS A 789 22.52 9.50 -26.48
C HIS A 789 23.68 10.45 -26.18
N GLY A 790 24.50 10.13 -25.18
CA GLY A 790 25.67 10.95 -24.81
C GLY A 790 26.80 10.91 -25.85
N TYR A 791 27.35 12.09 -26.20
CA TYR A 791 28.60 12.18 -26.97
C TYR A 791 29.80 11.68 -26.17
N MET A 792 29.77 11.87 -24.85
CA MET A 792 30.80 11.42 -23.91
C MET A 792 30.28 10.25 -23.09
N SER A 793 31.02 9.14 -23.12
CA SER A 793 30.73 7.92 -22.40
C SER A 793 32.02 7.33 -21.80
N ALA A 794 31.86 6.44 -20.82
CA ALA A 794 32.93 5.59 -20.29
C ALA A 794 32.94 4.17 -20.88
N ALA A 795 31.99 3.84 -21.76
CA ALA A 795 31.90 2.55 -22.47
C ALA A 795 31.91 2.69 -23.99
N GLY A 796 31.23 3.71 -24.56
CA GLY A 796 31.21 3.94 -25.99
C GLY A 796 30.66 5.32 -26.38
N ASN A 797 31.51 6.18 -26.94
CA ASN A 797 31.08 7.52 -27.36
C ASN A 797 30.15 7.45 -28.59
N ASN A 798 29.00 8.11 -28.53
CA ASN A 798 28.13 8.31 -29.69
C ASN A 798 28.61 9.51 -30.52
N THR A 799 29.60 9.31 -31.38
CA THR A 799 30.16 10.41 -32.18
C THR A 799 29.19 10.99 -33.20
N ASP A 800 28.11 10.28 -33.51
CA ASP A 800 27.10 10.69 -34.49
C ASP A 800 26.35 11.97 -34.07
N VAL A 801 26.26 12.25 -32.77
CA VAL A 801 25.65 13.49 -32.24
C VAL A 801 26.62 14.69 -32.22
N ALA A 802 27.85 14.55 -32.72
CA ALA A 802 28.84 15.63 -32.77
C ALA A 802 28.36 16.97 -33.38
N PRO A 803 27.48 16.99 -34.42
CA PRO A 803 26.92 18.24 -34.92
C PRO A 803 26.15 19.04 -33.86
N LEU A 804 25.42 18.36 -32.97
CA LEU A 804 24.70 19.01 -31.86
C LEU A 804 25.69 19.57 -30.83
N ILE A 805 26.71 18.78 -30.48
CA ILE A 805 27.74 19.18 -29.50
C ILE A 805 28.52 20.40 -29.97
N SER A 806 28.83 20.48 -31.26
CA SER A 806 29.51 21.63 -31.85
C SER A 806 28.75 22.95 -31.62
N VAL A 807 27.41 22.89 -31.65
CA VAL A 807 26.55 24.04 -31.31
C VAL A 807 26.63 24.35 -29.81
N VAL A 808 26.56 23.34 -28.94
CA VAL A 808 26.67 23.54 -27.48
C VAL A 808 27.99 24.18 -27.10
N GLU A 809 29.12 23.69 -27.63
CA GLU A 809 30.46 24.22 -27.38
C GLU A 809 30.62 25.66 -27.88
N LYS A 810 30.08 25.98 -29.06
CA LYS A 810 30.04 27.35 -29.60
C LYS A 810 29.37 28.29 -28.60
N HIS A 811 28.22 27.90 -28.06
CA HIS A 811 27.39 28.68 -27.14
C HIS A 811 27.77 28.54 -25.65
N GLY A 812 28.77 27.75 -25.29
CA GLY A 812 29.15 27.52 -23.89
C GLY A 812 28.03 26.89 -23.05
N GLY A 813 27.22 26.03 -23.66
CA GLY A 813 26.12 25.33 -22.99
C GLY A 813 26.57 24.09 -22.22
N VAL A 814 25.59 23.40 -21.65
CA VAL A 814 25.75 22.16 -20.88
C VAL A 814 24.94 21.04 -21.54
N VAL A 815 25.44 19.81 -21.50
CA VAL A 815 24.79 18.64 -22.08
C VAL A 815 24.23 17.76 -20.96
N LEU A 816 22.96 17.39 -21.07
CA LEU A 816 22.27 16.43 -20.21
C LEU A 816 21.90 15.21 -21.05
N ASN A 817 22.27 14.00 -20.58
CA ASN A 817 22.00 12.77 -21.31
C ASN A 817 21.74 11.56 -20.40
N GLY A 818 21.12 10.52 -20.98
CA GLY A 818 20.92 9.19 -20.38
C GLY A 818 21.75 8.15 -21.15
N HIS A 819 21.13 7.01 -21.49
CA HIS A 819 21.62 5.94 -22.37
C HIS A 819 22.68 5.04 -21.73
N ASP A 820 23.72 5.64 -21.17
CA ASP A 820 24.67 4.91 -20.35
C ASP A 820 24.00 4.70 -18.99
N HIS A 821 23.60 3.47 -18.72
CA HIS A 821 22.83 2.98 -17.58
C HIS A 821 23.51 3.20 -16.20
N CYS A 822 23.88 4.43 -15.86
CA CYS A 822 24.53 4.88 -14.62
C CYS A 822 24.56 6.41 -14.54
N LEU A 823 25.40 6.94 -13.66
CA LEU A 823 25.59 8.36 -13.44
C LEU A 823 27.04 8.76 -13.71
N ALA A 824 27.28 9.88 -14.38
CA ALA A 824 28.65 10.36 -14.58
C ALA A 824 28.72 11.87 -14.82
N HIS A 825 29.90 12.43 -14.56
CA HIS A 825 30.28 13.77 -14.97
C HIS A 825 31.51 13.69 -15.88
N PHE A 826 31.33 14.06 -17.14
CA PHE A 826 32.44 14.25 -18.08
C PHE A 826 32.65 15.74 -18.36
N TYR A 827 33.90 16.10 -18.60
CA TYR A 827 34.29 17.46 -18.95
C TYR A 827 35.26 17.45 -20.12
N ASN A 828 34.89 18.10 -21.21
CA ASN A 828 35.74 18.22 -22.39
C ASN A 828 35.46 19.51 -23.14
N ASN A 829 36.50 20.07 -23.76
CA ASN A 829 36.40 21.29 -24.57
C ASN A 829 35.66 22.46 -23.89
N ASN A 830 35.82 22.58 -22.57
CA ASN A 830 35.12 23.53 -21.70
C ASN A 830 33.60 23.33 -21.56
N THR A 831 33.09 22.16 -21.92
CA THR A 831 31.68 21.77 -21.80
C THR A 831 31.52 20.66 -20.75
N ASN A 832 30.48 20.79 -19.93
CA ASN A 832 30.08 19.78 -18.95
C ASN A 832 29.04 18.84 -19.59
N PHE A 833 29.25 17.54 -19.42
CA PHE A 833 28.32 16.48 -19.82
C PHE A 833 27.87 15.76 -18.54
N ILE A 834 26.56 15.80 -18.30
CA ILE A 834 25.93 15.26 -17.09
C ILE A 834 25.10 14.06 -17.53
N LEU A 835 25.58 12.87 -17.15
CA LEU A 835 24.90 11.60 -17.41
C LEU A 835 24.00 11.26 -16.21
N ALA A 836 22.72 11.00 -16.48
CA ALA A 836 21.68 10.71 -15.49
C ALA A 836 20.86 9.44 -15.80
N GLY A 837 21.48 8.38 -16.33
CA GLY A 837 20.81 7.15 -16.77
C GLY A 837 20.73 6.01 -15.75
N GLY A 838 20.80 6.31 -14.45
CA GLY A 838 20.82 5.30 -13.39
C GLY A 838 19.47 5.06 -12.69
N ALA A 839 18.34 5.57 -13.18
CA ALA A 839 17.14 5.66 -12.34
C ALA A 839 16.33 4.36 -12.23
N GLY A 840 16.32 3.51 -13.26
CA GLY A 840 15.53 2.27 -13.27
C GLY A 840 16.32 1.02 -13.67
N TYR A 841 17.33 1.17 -14.53
CA TYR A 841 18.03 0.03 -15.15
C TYR A 841 19.54 0.25 -15.19
N PRO A 842 20.29 0.09 -14.07
CA PRO A 842 21.73 0.33 -14.09
C PRO A 842 22.51 -0.86 -14.64
N GLU A 843 23.50 -0.61 -15.51
CA GLU A 843 24.29 -1.64 -16.18
C GLU A 843 25.78 -1.33 -16.12
N VAL A 844 26.56 -2.33 -15.69
CA VAL A 844 28.02 -2.21 -15.53
C VAL A 844 28.72 -2.11 -16.88
N GLY A 845 28.23 -2.88 -17.86
CA GLY A 845 28.79 -2.97 -19.21
C GLY A 845 28.81 -1.64 -19.94
N ASP A 846 27.78 -0.82 -19.71
CA ASP A 846 27.58 0.48 -20.37
C ASP A 846 28.29 1.64 -19.66
N CYS A 847 28.91 1.37 -18.52
CA CYS A 847 29.30 2.43 -17.60
C CYS A 847 30.76 2.44 -17.20
N ASN A 848 31.47 1.31 -17.24
CA ASN A 848 32.92 1.36 -17.00
C ASN A 848 33.69 0.24 -17.69
N TYR A 849 34.32 0.56 -18.82
CA TYR A 849 35.26 -0.32 -19.52
C TYR A 849 36.73 -0.12 -19.10
N GLY A 850 36.97 0.34 -17.87
CA GLY A 850 38.31 0.61 -17.33
C GLY A 850 38.81 2.03 -17.53
N VAL A 851 37.91 3.00 -17.77
CA VAL A 851 38.28 4.41 -17.95
C VAL A 851 38.63 5.03 -16.58
N PRO A 852 39.86 5.55 -16.38
CA PRO A 852 40.25 6.13 -15.10
C PRO A 852 39.62 7.51 -14.88
N LEU A 853 39.35 7.84 -13.61
CA LEU A 853 38.99 9.20 -13.21
C LEU A 853 40.14 10.16 -13.53
N GLY A 854 39.81 11.37 -13.96
CA GLY A 854 40.83 12.32 -14.40
C GLY A 854 40.27 13.63 -14.97
N PRO A 855 41.01 14.31 -15.86
CA PRO A 855 40.60 15.60 -16.41
C PRO A 855 39.33 15.50 -17.28
N TYR A 856 39.09 14.33 -17.88
CA TYR A 856 37.95 14.02 -18.73
C TYR A 856 36.78 13.45 -17.90
N THR A 857 36.93 12.25 -17.33
CA THR A 857 35.94 11.64 -16.43
C THR A 857 36.13 12.19 -15.02
N LYS A 858 35.33 13.20 -14.64
CA LYS A 858 35.45 13.86 -13.34
C LYS A 858 34.90 13.01 -12.21
N TRP A 859 33.81 12.30 -12.48
CA TRP A 859 33.16 11.38 -11.55
C TRP A 859 32.36 10.34 -12.32
N LEU A 860 32.28 9.13 -11.77
CA LEU A 860 31.58 8.00 -12.36
C LEU A 860 30.90 7.19 -11.26
N GLY A 861 29.60 6.97 -11.39
CA GLY A 861 28.78 6.17 -10.47
C GLY A 861 28.84 4.66 -10.77
N ALA A 862 29.96 4.17 -11.30
CA ALA A 862 30.15 2.77 -11.70
C ALA A 862 31.63 2.34 -11.62
N ASN A 863 31.86 1.06 -11.37
CA ASN A 863 33.17 0.40 -11.47
C ASN A 863 33.08 -0.87 -12.33
N SER A 864 34.15 -1.67 -12.39
CA SER A 864 34.16 -2.89 -13.22
C SER A 864 33.26 -4.02 -12.70
N GLN A 865 32.55 -3.84 -11.59
CA GLN A 865 31.74 -4.86 -10.91
C GLN A 865 30.27 -4.43 -10.72
N SER A 866 29.99 -3.13 -10.59
CA SER A 866 28.65 -2.60 -10.33
C SER A 866 28.46 -1.17 -10.83
N ALA A 867 27.20 -0.80 -11.08
CA ALA A 867 26.74 0.55 -11.40
C ALA A 867 25.67 0.96 -10.38
N ALA A 868 25.69 2.22 -9.95
CA ALA A 868 24.77 2.74 -8.94
C ALA A 868 23.45 3.17 -9.56
N ASN A 869 22.35 2.83 -8.88
CA ASN A 869 21.05 3.46 -9.11
C ASN A 869 21.09 4.92 -8.66
N GLY A 870 20.23 5.79 -9.18
CA GLY A 870 20.11 7.15 -8.68
C GLY A 870 19.64 8.18 -9.71
N PHE A 871 19.90 9.45 -9.40
CA PHE A 871 19.54 10.57 -10.26
C PHE A 871 20.39 11.81 -9.96
N VAL A 872 20.17 12.89 -10.70
CA VAL A 872 20.88 14.16 -10.53
C VAL A 872 19.91 15.26 -10.11
N THR A 873 20.37 16.23 -9.32
CA THR A 873 19.65 17.51 -9.16
C THR A 873 20.49 18.67 -9.64
N MET A 874 19.84 19.68 -10.20
CA MET A 874 20.45 20.96 -10.57
C MET A 874 19.76 22.10 -9.84
N ASP A 875 20.55 22.78 -9.03
CA ASP A 875 20.23 23.98 -8.29
C ASP A 875 20.63 25.19 -9.14
N ILE A 876 19.67 25.81 -9.83
CA ILE A 876 19.91 26.89 -10.79
C ILE A 876 19.63 28.24 -10.12
N SER A 877 20.62 29.12 -10.11
CA SER A 877 20.48 30.54 -9.77
C SER A 877 21.14 31.41 -10.84
N ARG A 878 21.18 32.73 -10.64
CA ARG A 878 21.90 33.62 -11.55
C ARG A 878 23.41 33.39 -11.50
N GLU A 879 23.97 33.10 -10.33
CA GLU A 879 25.42 33.03 -10.11
C GLU A 879 26.01 31.69 -10.54
N GLU A 880 25.27 30.60 -10.32
CA GLU A 880 25.77 29.25 -10.56
C GLU A 880 24.67 28.23 -10.80
N VAL A 881 25.05 27.12 -11.44
CA VAL A 881 24.30 25.86 -11.44
C VAL A 881 25.06 24.89 -10.56
N ASN A 882 24.49 24.52 -9.41
CA ASN A 882 25.06 23.50 -8.52
C ASN A 882 24.45 22.13 -8.89
N VAL A 883 25.29 21.23 -9.36
CA VAL A 883 24.91 19.89 -9.83
C VAL A 883 25.28 18.87 -8.77
N GLU A 884 24.32 18.04 -8.37
CA GLU A 884 24.46 17.06 -7.28
C GLU A 884 24.00 15.68 -7.74
N PHE A 885 24.87 14.68 -7.62
CA PHE A 885 24.59 13.28 -7.97
C PHE A 885 24.21 12.49 -6.73
N TYR A 886 23.05 11.83 -6.81
CA TYR A 886 22.46 11.06 -5.73
C TYR A 886 22.49 9.58 -6.11
N ALA A 887 23.57 8.90 -5.73
CA ALA A 887 23.72 7.46 -5.89
C ALA A 887 23.02 6.71 -4.74
N ARG A 888 22.28 5.69 -5.10
CA ARG A 888 21.38 4.92 -4.25
C ARG A 888 21.97 3.56 -3.91
N ASP A 889 21.80 3.14 -2.66
CA ASP A 889 22.32 1.92 -2.00
C ASP A 889 23.86 1.78 -2.02
N MET A 890 24.56 2.75 -2.63
CA MET A 890 26.00 2.75 -2.86
C MET A 890 26.58 4.15 -2.60
N GLN A 891 27.69 4.21 -1.88
CA GLN A 891 28.52 5.40 -1.74
C GLN A 891 29.78 5.23 -2.58
N PHE A 892 30.20 6.32 -3.22
CA PHE A 892 31.41 6.33 -4.03
C PHE A 892 32.58 6.94 -3.25
N GLU A 893 33.64 6.16 -3.04
CA GLU A 893 34.87 6.63 -2.40
C GLU A 893 36.09 6.21 -3.24
N GLY A 894 36.85 7.19 -3.72
CA GLY A 894 38.14 6.94 -4.38
C GLY A 894 38.09 6.20 -5.73
N GLY A 895 36.93 6.06 -6.37
CA GLY A 895 36.78 5.22 -7.57
C GLY A 895 35.97 3.94 -7.32
N ASP A 896 35.74 3.59 -6.05
CA ASP A 896 35.10 2.35 -5.62
C ASP A 896 33.70 2.59 -5.04
N LEU A 897 32.88 1.53 -5.09
CA LEU A 897 31.50 1.54 -4.61
C LEU A 897 31.37 0.75 -3.30
N TYR A 898 30.75 1.36 -2.29
CA TYR A 898 30.54 0.78 -0.97
C TYR A 898 29.05 0.79 -0.58
N PRO A 899 28.48 -0.32 -0.07
CA PRO A 899 27.10 -0.33 0.39
C PRO A 899 26.87 0.63 1.56
N VAL A 900 25.77 1.39 1.52
CA VAL A 900 25.40 2.31 2.61
C VAL A 900 23.97 2.09 3.08
N LYS A 901 23.76 2.31 4.38
CA LYS A 901 22.48 2.01 5.05
C LYS A 901 21.42 3.10 4.89
N ASN A 902 21.81 4.33 4.54
CA ASN A 902 20.97 5.52 4.29
C ASN A 902 21.79 6.56 3.50
N ASP A 903 21.30 7.02 2.35
CA ASP A 903 22.06 7.63 1.24
C ASP A 903 21.48 8.96 0.72
N MET A 904 20.86 9.75 1.59
CA MET A 904 20.15 11.00 1.24
C MET A 904 21.05 12.25 1.04
N ASN A 905 22.35 12.05 0.87
CA ASN A 905 23.35 13.09 0.63
C ASN A 905 23.99 12.86 -0.74
N PRO A 906 24.38 13.94 -1.45
CA PRO A 906 25.00 13.78 -2.75
C PRO A 906 26.34 13.05 -2.63
N SER A 907 26.54 12.04 -3.49
CA SER A 907 27.81 11.31 -3.61
C SER A 907 28.89 12.12 -4.31
N TYR A 908 28.48 13.04 -5.17
CA TYR A 908 29.36 13.96 -5.87
C TYR A 908 28.61 15.25 -6.19
N SER A 909 29.31 16.39 -6.15
CA SER A 909 28.74 17.67 -6.55
C SER A 909 29.78 18.59 -7.15
N PHE A 910 29.33 19.48 -8.04
CA PHE A 910 30.16 20.51 -8.64
C PHE A 910 29.32 21.73 -9.03
N LYS A 911 29.99 22.85 -9.31
CA LYS A 911 29.34 24.13 -9.60
C LYS A 911 29.80 24.66 -10.95
N ILE A 912 28.84 25.01 -11.80
CA ILE A 912 29.07 25.69 -13.07
C ILE A 912 28.84 27.19 -12.84
N LYS A 913 29.87 28.00 -13.08
CA LYS A 913 29.85 29.45 -12.81
C LYS A 913 30.02 30.34 -14.04
N THR A 914 30.25 29.72 -15.19
CA THR A 914 30.44 30.45 -16.45
C THR A 914 29.11 30.45 -17.19
N HIS A 915 28.55 31.63 -17.46
CA HIS A 915 27.33 31.77 -18.25
C HIS A 915 27.55 31.35 -19.70
N ALA A 916 26.45 30.97 -20.34
CA ALA A 916 26.42 30.73 -21.77
C ALA A 916 26.81 31.99 -22.56
N ARG A 917 27.43 31.79 -23.71
CA ARG A 917 27.81 32.88 -24.61
C ARG A 917 26.58 33.42 -25.34
N ARG A 918 26.51 34.75 -25.39
CA ARG A 918 25.57 35.51 -26.22
C ARG A 918 26.28 35.86 -27.53
N PHE A 919 25.60 35.68 -28.65
CA PHE A 919 26.16 35.90 -29.99
C PHE A 919 25.36 36.91 -30.77
#